data_AF-A0A8S3PNM4-F1
#
_entry.id   AF-A0A8S3PNM4-F1
#
_cell.length_a   1.000
_cell.length_b   1.000
_cell.length_c   1.000
_cell.angle_alpha   90.00
_cell.angle_beta   90.00
_cell.angle_gamma   90.00
#
_symmetry.space_group_name_H-M   'P 1'
#
loop_
_entity.id
_entity.type
_entity.pdbx_description
1 polymer ?
#
loop_
_entity_poly.entity_id
_entity_poly.type
_entity_poly.pdbx_seq_one_letter_code
_entity_poly.pdbx_strand_id
1 'polypeptide(L)'
;MTDSVTITSGDYTTDSVTLTSGDYTTDSVTLTSGDYTTDSVTLTSGDYKTDSVTLTSGDYKTDSMTALDTTDDIESQAAILYLLSLVIKRVPVAVLRSKFAEVSKKFLDLLAANVDGGSTALVKSLLLSLAGVLRVQDQASWSNTSVQRVYSGLLTFITHKKPKIRKAAQQGVCLVLRGSLFMTQADPPSYHPAAQLTAKYCIQQIEKCGGTGEALDTLHTLALLKDILAQFPLNSMKSCCETILRMMTLSNVMVTSCGMQTLYGMFVNKPKPSNLSAELNAQLITAMYDYQPSENDVQPMRAWLAVMEKGHLNLTRLDEKLCISHLPRLFSSTMTCLLSDKSDITSAAAKTMKDVLKECVTPVADSVKHLVDTAPSGSATPIHKMVKAVESGLSYQFHSVWGLVLQIYTVFFEVLGKQCPKLFKKSLQSIVDLRDSSRFAYKAELDHAIGCAVRYMGPRQVLEAVPLNITGDNDDYNFPRSWMIPVIRENVCNTELGFFTSYFLPLAAKFRQRALEATQTDNIVVGKSYETLQHQMWALLPGFCNKPTDLVQSFKGIAKILGTAINDHSNLRMEVMSSLRKIINHSMTEEESKTEVAKFAKNFLPILFNIFTAESDNTKDPVKLAVLETIKCYLQIADMNLVSTFCDKCTEKLEEENITPSKRHSLLDIAITELPYIDDKRIKQLYSIACSYLQSLDKTLQKKSYRILEEICSGNSAGCKTFISQNLSDIQSTLLTSLSSSSSSSKAVSCINTVKSQHLYCHSVYLPTLPF
;
A
#
# COMPACT_ATOMS: atom_id res chain seq x y z
N MET A 1 17.63 -31.87 -29.82
CA MET A 1 17.67 -30.92 -30.94
C MET A 1 16.73 -29.79 -30.59
N THR A 2 17.29 -28.67 -30.14
CA THR A 2 16.65 -27.36 -29.98
C THR A 2 17.78 -26.34 -29.80
N ASP A 3 17.57 -25.14 -30.32
CA ASP A 3 18.58 -24.27 -30.92
C ASP A 3 19.46 -23.46 -29.96
N SER A 4 20.61 -23.01 -30.46
CA SER A 4 21.51 -22.04 -29.83
C SER A 4 20.77 -20.72 -29.53
N VAL A 5 20.86 -20.24 -28.28
CA VAL A 5 20.32 -18.93 -27.90
C VAL A 5 21.34 -17.85 -28.28
N THR A 6 21.04 -17.07 -29.31
CA THR A 6 21.80 -15.88 -29.71
C THR A 6 21.01 -14.63 -29.34
N ILE A 7 21.51 -13.81 -28.41
CA ILE A 7 20.88 -12.54 -28.04
C ILE A 7 21.39 -11.46 -29.00
N THR A 8 20.48 -10.85 -29.77
CA THR A 8 20.77 -9.74 -30.69
C THR A 8 20.36 -8.40 -30.07
N SER A 9 21.08 -7.33 -30.45
CA SER A 9 21.01 -5.99 -29.85
C SER A 9 19.63 -5.34 -29.97
N GLY A 10 19.06 -4.93 -28.84
CA GLY A 10 17.93 -4.01 -28.73
C GLY A 10 17.95 -3.33 -27.37
N ASP A 11 17.72 -2.02 -27.34
CA ASP A 11 17.87 -1.16 -26.15
C ASP A 11 16.88 -1.53 -25.04
N TYR A 12 17.34 -2.29 -24.03
CA TYR A 12 16.61 -2.55 -22.80
C TYR A 12 17.54 -2.43 -21.58
N THR A 13 17.22 -1.52 -20.66
CA THR A 13 17.77 -1.48 -19.30
C THR A 13 17.02 -2.49 -18.43
N THR A 14 17.72 -3.47 -17.87
CA THR A 14 17.16 -4.41 -16.88
C THR A 14 17.93 -4.31 -15.56
N ASP A 15 17.20 -4.15 -14.45
CA ASP A 15 17.77 -3.82 -13.14
C ASP A 15 18.33 -5.02 -12.34
N SER A 16 18.22 -6.25 -12.86
CA SER A 16 18.90 -7.46 -12.32
C SER A 16 18.58 -8.70 -13.15
N VAL A 17 19.58 -9.56 -13.38
CA VAL A 17 19.39 -10.91 -13.94
C VAL A 17 19.80 -11.92 -12.86
N THR A 18 18.85 -12.76 -12.46
CA THR A 18 19.06 -13.84 -11.47
C THR A 18 18.88 -15.19 -12.15
N LEU A 19 19.94 -15.99 -12.28
CA LEU A 19 19.87 -17.36 -12.80
C LEU A 19 19.78 -18.36 -11.64
N THR A 20 18.70 -19.15 -11.58
CA THR A 20 18.50 -20.23 -10.60
C THR A 20 18.74 -21.60 -11.25
N SER A 21 19.44 -22.50 -10.56
CA SER A 21 19.86 -23.81 -11.09
C SER A 21 18.69 -24.78 -11.33
N GLY A 22 18.63 -25.34 -12.53
CA GLY A 22 18.03 -26.63 -12.85
C GLY A 22 18.96 -27.35 -13.83
N ASP A 23 19.09 -28.66 -13.71
CA ASP A 23 20.10 -29.49 -14.37
C ASP A 23 20.12 -29.34 -15.91
N TYR A 24 21.07 -28.56 -16.44
CA TYR A 24 21.40 -28.50 -17.86
C TYR A 24 22.92 -28.45 -18.06
N THR A 25 23.47 -29.39 -18.83
CA THR A 25 24.83 -29.33 -19.38
C THR A 25 24.81 -28.59 -20.71
N THR A 26 25.48 -27.44 -20.82
CA THR A 26 25.68 -26.69 -22.07
C THR A 26 27.17 -26.59 -22.40
N ASP A 27 27.56 -26.86 -23.65
CA ASP A 27 28.95 -27.05 -24.05
C ASP A 27 29.78 -25.78 -24.33
N SER A 28 29.23 -24.56 -24.25
CA SER A 28 30.01 -23.30 -24.20
C SER A 28 29.10 -22.07 -24.19
N VAL A 29 29.50 -21.03 -23.45
CA VAL A 29 28.94 -19.67 -23.52
C VAL A 29 30.07 -18.74 -23.95
N THR A 30 29.90 -18.01 -25.06
CA THR A 30 30.90 -17.04 -25.54
C THR A 30 30.31 -15.63 -25.45
N LEU A 31 30.93 -14.77 -24.64
CA LEU A 31 30.59 -13.35 -24.53
C LEU A 31 31.59 -12.54 -25.38
N THR A 32 31.12 -11.86 -26.42
CA THR A 32 31.91 -10.87 -27.17
C THR A 32 31.69 -9.47 -26.59
N SER A 33 32.78 -8.71 -26.44
CA SER A 33 32.78 -7.40 -25.78
C SER A 33 32.09 -6.31 -26.62
N GLY A 34 31.05 -5.71 -26.07
CA GLY A 34 30.46 -4.45 -26.51
C GLY A 34 29.62 -3.86 -25.38
N ASP A 35 29.94 -2.62 -25.01
CA ASP A 35 29.31 -1.70 -24.05
C ASP A 35 28.09 -2.18 -23.23
N TYR A 36 28.35 -2.74 -22.03
CA TYR A 36 27.35 -2.90 -20.96
C TYR A 36 27.83 -2.20 -19.68
N THR A 37 26.97 -1.40 -19.06
CA THR A 37 27.11 -0.95 -17.65
C THR A 37 26.05 -1.66 -16.81
N THR A 38 26.45 -2.66 -16.03
CA THR A 38 25.59 -3.34 -15.05
C THR A 38 26.02 -2.99 -13.62
N ASP A 39 25.07 -2.63 -12.75
CA ASP A 39 25.35 -2.11 -11.40
C ASP A 39 25.66 -3.18 -10.33
N SER A 40 25.47 -4.47 -10.62
CA SER A 40 26.00 -5.57 -9.80
C SER A 40 25.74 -6.93 -10.45
N VAL A 41 26.77 -7.75 -10.61
CA VAL A 41 26.63 -9.19 -10.88
C VAL A 41 26.90 -9.94 -9.58
N THR A 42 25.93 -10.73 -9.12
CA THR A 42 26.08 -11.58 -7.93
C THR A 42 26.12 -13.04 -8.37
N LEU A 43 27.27 -13.69 -8.23
CA LEU A 43 27.44 -15.13 -8.48
C LEU A 43 27.23 -15.90 -7.17
N THR A 44 26.23 -16.76 -7.11
CA THR A 44 26.09 -17.79 -6.06
C THR A 44 26.86 -19.06 -6.46
N SER A 45 27.65 -19.61 -5.54
CA SER A 45 28.59 -20.70 -5.84
C SER A 45 27.89 -22.03 -6.15
N GLY A 46 28.26 -22.66 -7.27
CA GLY A 46 28.00 -24.06 -7.56
C GLY A 46 29.15 -24.64 -8.39
N ASP A 47 29.85 -25.60 -7.79
CA ASP A 47 30.73 -26.62 -8.38
C ASP A 47 32.02 -26.20 -9.11
N TYR A 48 33.01 -25.82 -8.30
CA TYR A 48 34.39 -26.26 -8.56
C TYR A 48 34.71 -27.37 -7.55
N LYS A 49 34.85 -28.61 -8.03
CA LYS A 49 35.61 -29.65 -7.31
C LYS A 49 37.09 -29.28 -7.36
N THR A 50 37.52 -28.41 -6.46
CA THR A 50 38.85 -28.58 -5.86
C THR A 50 38.69 -29.59 -4.74
N ASP A 51 39.53 -30.62 -4.73
CA ASP A 51 39.66 -31.53 -3.60
C ASP A 51 39.59 -30.73 -2.29
N SER A 52 38.82 -31.24 -1.33
CA SER A 52 38.57 -30.63 -0.05
C SER A 52 39.87 -30.15 0.62
N VAL A 53 40.27 -28.90 0.36
CA VAL A 53 41.27 -28.23 1.15
C VAL A 53 40.56 -27.81 2.42
N THR A 54 40.66 -28.69 3.41
CA THR A 54 40.34 -28.36 4.79
C THR A 54 41.40 -27.35 5.24
N LEU A 55 41.20 -26.07 4.92
CA LEU A 55 42.11 -25.00 5.33
C LEU A 55 41.97 -24.81 6.84
N THR A 56 42.92 -25.34 7.62
CA THR A 56 43.13 -24.95 9.01
C THR A 56 43.44 -23.45 9.03
N SER A 57 42.44 -22.64 9.39
CA SER A 57 42.44 -21.17 9.28
C SER A 57 43.55 -20.43 10.05
N GLY A 58 44.39 -21.13 10.81
CA GLY A 58 45.56 -20.58 11.50
C GLY A 58 46.79 -20.46 10.60
N ASP A 59 47.04 -21.46 9.76
CA ASP A 59 48.35 -21.66 9.12
C ASP A 59 48.58 -20.71 7.94
N TYR A 60 47.55 -20.52 7.10
CA TYR A 60 47.63 -19.64 5.93
C TYR A 60 47.89 -18.15 6.29
N LYS A 61 47.48 -17.70 7.50
CA LYS A 61 47.68 -16.32 7.96
C LYS A 61 49.13 -16.09 8.33
N THR A 62 49.74 -17.04 9.03
CA THR A 62 51.18 -17.05 9.31
C THR A 62 51.98 -17.11 8.02
N ASP A 63 51.56 -17.92 7.06
CA ASP A 63 52.25 -18.05 5.76
C ASP A 63 52.11 -16.77 4.91
N SER A 64 50.93 -16.14 4.88
CA SER A 64 50.73 -14.89 4.14
C SER A 64 51.45 -13.70 4.77
N MET A 65 51.53 -13.64 6.10
CA MET A 65 52.31 -12.61 6.79
C MET A 65 53.81 -12.81 6.57
N THR A 66 54.29 -14.06 6.62
CA THR A 66 55.69 -14.41 6.34
C THR A 66 56.05 -14.15 4.88
N ALA A 67 55.17 -14.52 3.93
CA ALA A 67 55.33 -14.22 2.51
C ALA A 67 55.38 -12.71 2.23
N LEU A 68 54.66 -11.90 3.01
CA LEU A 68 54.70 -10.44 2.94
C LEU A 68 56.00 -9.87 3.53
N ASP A 69 56.70 -10.59 4.42
CA ASP A 69 58.04 -10.20 4.91
C ASP A 69 59.17 -10.59 3.94
N THR A 70 58.97 -11.60 3.10
CA THR A 70 60.00 -12.13 2.19
C THR A 70 59.89 -11.61 0.75
N THR A 71 58.87 -10.82 0.42
CA THR A 71 58.59 -10.39 -0.96
C THR A 71 58.73 -8.88 -1.09
N ASP A 72 59.69 -8.41 -1.91
CA ASP A 72 59.94 -6.98 -2.16
C ASP A 72 59.18 -6.43 -3.38
N ASP A 73 58.61 -7.31 -4.22
CA ASP A 73 57.86 -6.93 -5.42
C ASP A 73 56.45 -6.42 -5.10
N ILE A 74 56.12 -5.22 -5.59
CA ILE A 74 54.87 -4.50 -5.30
C ILE A 74 53.64 -5.24 -5.84
N GLU A 75 53.75 -5.93 -6.98
CA GLU A 75 52.65 -6.68 -7.58
C GLU A 75 52.33 -7.94 -6.77
N SER A 76 53.36 -8.65 -6.34
CA SER A 76 53.28 -9.84 -5.49
C SER A 76 52.77 -9.47 -4.09
N GLN A 77 53.24 -8.38 -3.49
CA GLN A 77 52.69 -7.83 -2.24
C GLN A 77 51.20 -7.47 -2.39
N ALA A 78 50.80 -6.86 -3.51
CA ALA A 78 49.42 -6.50 -3.78
C ALA A 78 48.50 -7.73 -3.89
N ALA A 79 48.96 -8.80 -4.55
CA ALA A 79 48.24 -10.06 -4.68
C ALA A 79 48.07 -10.77 -3.32
N ILE A 80 49.14 -10.86 -2.53
CA ILE A 80 49.12 -11.43 -1.18
C ILE A 80 48.15 -10.64 -0.27
N LEU A 81 48.22 -9.31 -0.30
CA LEU A 81 47.34 -8.44 0.49
C LEU A 81 45.89 -8.50 0.03
N TYR A 82 45.65 -8.64 -1.27
CA TYR A 82 44.29 -8.83 -1.79
C TYR A 82 43.69 -10.14 -1.29
N LEU A 83 44.43 -11.25 -1.39
CA LEU A 83 44.00 -12.53 -0.80
C LEU A 83 43.77 -12.38 0.69
N LEU A 84 44.70 -11.77 1.42
CA LEU A 84 44.55 -11.53 2.86
C LEU A 84 43.28 -10.75 3.18
N SER A 85 42.93 -9.71 2.41
CA SER A 85 41.69 -8.94 2.60
C SER A 85 40.40 -9.78 2.42
N LEU A 86 40.47 -10.86 1.62
CA LEU A 86 39.36 -11.81 1.43
C LEU A 86 39.30 -12.80 2.58
N VAL A 87 40.44 -13.38 2.96
CA VAL A 87 40.48 -14.46 3.96
C VAL A 87 40.41 -13.93 5.39
N ILE A 88 40.71 -12.64 5.65
CA ILE A 88 40.62 -12.04 6.98
C ILE A 88 39.24 -12.19 7.62
N LYS A 89 38.18 -12.23 6.79
CA LYS A 89 36.79 -12.44 7.22
C LYS A 89 36.51 -13.86 7.71
N ARG A 90 37.35 -14.83 7.33
CA ARG A 90 37.27 -16.25 7.70
C ARG A 90 38.21 -16.62 8.86
N VAL A 91 39.08 -15.70 9.31
CA VAL A 91 39.96 -15.93 10.47
C VAL A 91 39.14 -15.92 11.76
N PRO A 92 39.38 -16.86 12.69
CA PRO A 92 38.78 -16.80 14.02
C PRO A 92 39.08 -15.47 14.73
N VAL A 93 38.04 -14.85 15.31
CA VAL A 93 38.11 -13.54 15.98
C VAL A 93 39.19 -13.50 17.06
N ALA A 94 39.36 -14.59 17.83
CA ALA A 94 40.38 -14.70 18.87
C ALA A 94 41.80 -14.50 18.34
N VAL A 95 42.10 -15.04 17.14
CA VAL A 95 43.41 -14.94 16.49
C VAL A 95 43.66 -13.54 15.94
N LEU A 96 42.62 -12.87 15.43
CA LEU A 96 42.73 -11.49 14.98
C LEU A 96 42.98 -10.51 16.14
N ARG A 97 42.37 -10.77 17.30
CA ARG A 97 42.58 -9.96 18.52
C ARG A 97 43.97 -10.17 19.12
N SER A 98 44.42 -11.41 19.28
CA SER A 98 45.73 -11.70 19.88
C SER A 98 46.91 -11.15 19.07
N LYS A 99 46.77 -11.14 17.74
CA LYS A 99 47.80 -10.64 16.81
C LYS A 99 47.57 -9.21 16.34
N PHE A 100 46.66 -8.46 16.97
CA PHE A 100 46.29 -7.11 16.53
C PHE A 100 47.50 -6.17 16.41
N ALA A 101 48.35 -6.09 17.44
CA ALA A 101 49.46 -5.15 17.48
C ALA A 101 50.50 -5.38 16.37
N GLU A 102 50.88 -6.64 16.16
CA GLU A 102 51.84 -7.06 15.14
C GLU A 102 51.31 -6.76 13.73
N VAL A 103 50.08 -7.21 13.43
CA VAL A 103 49.45 -7.07 12.12
C VAL A 103 49.14 -5.61 11.78
N SER A 104 48.59 -4.86 12.73
CA SER A 104 48.25 -3.46 12.51
C SER A 104 49.48 -2.58 12.32
N LYS A 105 50.58 -2.84 13.05
CA LYS A 105 51.85 -2.13 12.86
C LYS A 105 52.38 -2.36 11.44
N LYS A 106 52.47 -3.62 11.00
CA LYS A 106 52.95 -3.96 9.66
C LYS A 106 52.11 -3.31 8.56
N PHE A 107 50.78 -3.34 8.69
CA PHE A 107 49.90 -2.68 7.73
C PHE A 107 50.07 -1.16 7.71
N LEU A 108 50.26 -0.51 8.87
CA LEU A 108 50.52 0.93 8.93
C LEU A 108 51.87 1.30 8.32
N ASP A 109 52.93 0.51 8.58
CA ASP A 109 54.26 0.73 8.01
C ASP A 109 54.23 0.61 6.47
N LEU A 110 53.54 -0.42 5.95
CA LEU A 110 53.32 -0.59 4.51
C LEU A 110 52.46 0.52 3.90
N LEU A 111 51.42 0.99 4.60
CA LEU A 111 50.62 2.13 4.17
C LEU A 111 51.48 3.40 4.09
N ALA A 112 52.32 3.66 5.10
CA ALA A 112 53.21 4.81 5.14
C ALA A 112 54.24 4.80 4.01
N ALA A 113 54.79 3.62 3.68
CA ALA A 113 55.73 3.46 2.56
C ALA A 113 55.09 3.67 1.18
N ASN A 114 53.77 3.55 1.06
CA ASN A 114 53.06 3.50 -0.22
C ASN A 114 52.04 4.64 -0.43
N VAL A 115 52.05 5.68 0.40
CA VAL A 115 51.07 6.79 0.34
C VAL A 115 51.06 7.50 -1.02
N ASP A 116 52.24 7.88 -1.52
CA ASP A 116 52.35 8.75 -2.71
C ASP A 116 52.73 7.98 -4.00
N GLY A 117 53.38 6.81 -3.88
CA GLY A 117 53.92 6.05 -5.02
C GLY A 117 53.35 4.64 -5.21
N GLY A 118 52.54 4.13 -4.27
CA GLY A 118 52.10 2.74 -4.27
C GLY A 118 51.03 2.38 -5.29
N SER A 119 50.93 1.08 -5.61
CA SER A 119 49.83 0.50 -6.40
C SER A 119 48.47 0.76 -5.73
N THR A 120 47.50 1.24 -6.51
CA THR A 120 46.14 1.52 -6.01
C THR A 120 45.47 0.29 -5.41
N ALA A 121 45.74 -0.89 -5.97
CA ALA A 121 45.21 -2.16 -5.48
C ALA A 121 45.80 -2.52 -4.10
N LEU A 122 47.12 -2.33 -3.93
CA LEU A 122 47.83 -2.58 -2.68
C LEU A 122 47.27 -1.73 -1.53
N VAL A 123 47.19 -0.41 -1.72
CA VAL A 123 46.70 0.50 -0.67
C VAL A 123 45.24 0.23 -0.34
N LYS A 124 44.40 -0.04 -1.35
CA LYS A 124 42.99 -0.43 -1.14
C LYS A 124 42.89 -1.70 -0.28
N SER A 125 43.63 -2.74 -0.61
CA SER A 125 43.62 -4.02 0.12
C SER A 125 44.13 -3.85 1.56
N LEU A 126 45.14 -3.02 1.78
CA LEU A 126 45.64 -2.68 3.13
C LEU A 126 44.56 -1.98 3.95
N LEU A 127 43.91 -0.94 3.42
CA LEU A 127 42.87 -0.19 4.15
C LEU A 127 41.68 -1.07 4.55
N LEU A 128 41.22 -1.93 3.64
CA LEU A 128 40.12 -2.86 3.92
C LEU A 128 40.52 -3.96 4.92
N SER A 129 41.76 -4.46 4.82
CA SER A 129 42.30 -5.43 5.79
C SER A 129 42.44 -4.81 7.18
N LEU A 130 42.95 -3.58 7.25
CA LEU A 130 43.05 -2.81 8.49
C LEU A 130 41.68 -2.60 9.14
N ALA A 131 40.68 -2.19 8.34
CA ALA A 131 39.32 -2.06 8.80
C ALA A 131 38.73 -3.40 9.28
N GLY A 132 39.05 -4.51 8.60
CA GLY A 132 38.66 -5.87 9.01
C GLY A 132 39.22 -6.27 10.38
N VAL A 133 40.49 -5.94 10.65
CA VAL A 133 41.12 -6.18 11.96
C VAL A 133 40.54 -5.27 13.05
N LEU A 134 40.21 -4.02 12.72
CA LEU A 134 39.58 -3.08 13.65
C LEU A 134 38.14 -3.48 14.00
N ARG A 135 37.37 -3.99 13.04
CA ARG A 135 35.96 -4.43 13.19
C ARG A 135 35.76 -5.49 14.28
N VAL A 136 36.76 -6.35 14.47
CA VAL A 136 36.65 -7.49 15.39
C VAL A 136 37.09 -7.16 16.82
N GLN A 137 37.65 -5.97 17.07
CA GLN A 137 38.05 -5.57 18.42
C GLN A 137 36.83 -5.45 19.34
N ASP A 138 37.02 -5.78 20.61
CA ASP A 138 36.01 -5.60 21.65
C ASP A 138 35.90 -4.13 22.07
N GLN A 139 34.81 -3.80 22.76
CA GLN A 139 34.51 -2.42 23.15
C GLN A 139 35.58 -1.81 24.08
N ALA A 140 36.12 -2.59 25.04
CA ALA A 140 37.07 -2.08 26.02
C ALA A 140 38.41 -1.69 25.36
N SER A 141 38.85 -2.46 24.37
CA SER A 141 40.07 -2.21 23.60
C SER A 141 40.12 -0.84 22.92
N TRP A 142 38.98 -0.24 22.61
CA TRP A 142 38.94 1.11 22.01
C TRP A 142 39.34 2.24 22.96
N SER A 143 39.45 1.96 24.27
CA SER A 143 40.02 2.88 25.24
C SER A 143 41.55 2.99 25.10
N ASN A 144 42.20 2.02 24.45
CA ASN A 144 43.64 2.00 24.26
C ASN A 144 44.06 2.94 23.12
N THR A 145 45.03 3.81 23.39
CA THR A 145 45.60 4.75 22.42
C THR A 145 46.19 4.06 21.19
N SER A 146 46.66 2.81 21.33
CA SER A 146 47.19 2.01 20.21
C SER A 146 46.12 1.71 19.16
N VAL A 147 44.93 1.25 19.57
CA VAL A 147 43.80 0.96 18.67
C VAL A 147 43.30 2.25 18.02
N GLN A 148 43.20 3.34 18.79
CA GLN A 148 42.81 4.66 18.27
C GLN A 148 43.83 5.21 17.26
N ARG A 149 45.13 4.97 17.45
CA ARG A 149 46.18 5.36 16.49
C ARG A 149 46.05 4.60 15.18
N VAL A 150 45.79 3.30 15.23
CA VAL A 150 45.54 2.48 14.04
C VAL A 150 44.31 2.99 13.27
N TYR A 151 43.22 3.27 13.98
CA TYR A 151 42.04 3.86 13.37
C TYR A 151 42.28 5.26 12.80
N SER A 152 43.10 6.08 13.47
CA SER A 152 43.50 7.39 12.94
C SER A 152 44.28 7.28 11.63
N GLY A 153 45.13 6.25 11.49
CA GLY A 153 45.81 5.93 10.23
C GLY A 153 44.86 5.53 9.10
N LEU A 154 43.67 4.98 9.40
CA LEU A 154 42.61 4.78 8.41
C LEU A 154 41.94 6.11 8.03
N LEU A 155 41.70 6.99 9.00
CA LEU A 155 41.06 8.29 8.78
C LEU A 155 41.86 9.22 7.87
N THR A 156 43.19 9.16 7.86
CA THR A 156 44.02 10.01 6.99
C THR A 156 43.79 9.79 5.49
N PHE A 157 43.21 8.66 5.08
CA PHE A 157 42.96 8.35 3.67
C PHE A 157 41.55 8.73 3.19
N ILE A 158 40.67 9.27 4.05
CA ILE A 158 39.28 9.61 3.66
C ILE A 158 39.19 10.80 2.71
N THR A 159 40.26 11.58 2.56
CA THR A 159 40.40 12.70 1.63
C THR A 159 41.44 12.43 0.53
N HIS A 160 41.90 11.18 0.40
CA HIS A 160 42.96 10.84 -0.56
C HIS A 160 42.59 11.21 -2.01
N LYS A 161 43.56 11.72 -2.79
CA LYS A 161 43.37 12.19 -4.18
C LYS A 161 42.80 11.11 -5.10
N LYS A 162 43.36 9.88 -5.04
CA LYS A 162 42.89 8.71 -5.83
C LYS A 162 41.51 8.20 -5.33
N PRO A 163 40.44 8.21 -6.17
CA PRO A 163 39.08 7.85 -5.75
C PRO A 163 38.91 6.43 -5.19
N LYS A 164 39.60 5.43 -5.75
CA LYS A 164 39.50 4.03 -5.31
C LYS A 164 40.03 3.83 -3.88
N ILE A 165 41.12 4.52 -3.53
CA ILE A 165 41.73 4.50 -2.19
C ILE A 165 40.81 5.21 -1.19
N ARG A 166 40.35 6.41 -1.56
CA ARG A 166 39.42 7.19 -0.74
C ARG A 166 38.15 6.43 -0.40
N LYS A 167 37.47 5.87 -1.40
CA LYS A 167 36.25 5.07 -1.20
C LYS A 167 36.51 3.86 -0.30
N ALA A 168 37.68 3.22 -0.42
CA ALA A 168 38.05 2.10 0.45
C ALA A 168 38.26 2.53 1.91
N ALA A 169 38.91 3.67 2.15
CA ALA A 169 39.06 4.24 3.49
C ALA A 169 37.69 4.59 4.10
N GLN A 170 36.83 5.27 3.35
CA GLN A 170 35.47 5.64 3.77
C GLN A 170 34.62 4.40 4.07
N GLN A 171 34.67 3.39 3.19
CA GLN A 171 34.04 2.09 3.43
C GLN A 171 34.59 1.42 4.70
N GLY A 172 35.90 1.48 4.93
CA GLY A 172 36.53 0.97 6.14
C GLY A 172 36.01 1.66 7.40
N VAL A 173 35.84 2.98 7.37
CA VAL A 173 35.25 3.76 8.47
C VAL A 173 33.81 3.32 8.74
N CYS A 174 32.98 3.19 7.70
CA CYS A 174 31.61 2.70 7.83
C CYS A 174 31.57 1.28 8.42
N LEU A 175 32.47 0.40 7.97
CA LEU A 175 32.59 -0.98 8.44
C LEU A 175 33.00 -1.06 9.92
N VAL A 176 33.83 -0.14 10.40
CA VAL A 176 34.18 -0.06 11.83
C VAL A 176 33.01 0.51 12.64
N LEU A 177 32.46 1.66 12.26
CA LEU A 177 31.44 2.35 13.07
C LEU A 177 30.11 1.60 13.14
N ARG A 178 29.67 0.99 12.05
CA ARG A 178 28.39 0.26 11.96
C ARG A 178 28.57 -1.25 12.05
N GLY A 179 29.66 -1.77 11.50
CA GLY A 179 29.86 -3.20 11.29
C GLY A 179 30.67 -3.91 12.36
N SER A 180 31.23 -3.20 13.36
CA SER A 180 31.95 -3.84 14.46
C SER A 180 31.08 -4.89 15.14
N LEU A 181 31.67 -6.02 15.54
CA LEU A 181 30.90 -7.19 15.97
C LEU A 181 29.95 -6.88 17.14
N PHE A 182 30.39 -6.02 18.07
CA PHE A 182 29.55 -5.57 19.20
C PHE A 182 28.46 -4.56 18.79
N MET A 183 28.59 -3.88 17.64
CA MET A 183 27.57 -2.97 17.11
C MET A 183 26.44 -3.71 16.37
N THR A 184 26.69 -4.97 15.95
CA THR A 184 25.73 -5.81 15.23
C THR A 184 25.05 -6.86 16.12
N GLN A 185 25.30 -6.84 17.43
CA GLN A 185 24.67 -7.73 18.41
C GLN A 185 23.23 -7.30 18.71
N ALA A 186 22.48 -8.14 19.44
CA ALA A 186 21.08 -7.88 19.77
C ALA A 186 20.89 -6.61 20.63
N ASP A 187 21.85 -6.31 21.51
CA ASP A 187 21.86 -5.10 22.34
C ASP A 187 23.18 -4.33 22.15
N PRO A 188 23.31 -3.58 21.04
CA PRO A 188 24.52 -2.84 20.76
C PRO A 188 24.58 -1.55 21.57
N PRO A 189 25.78 -1.04 21.93
CA PRO A 189 25.90 0.25 22.57
C PRO A 189 25.32 1.37 21.70
N SER A 190 24.95 2.50 22.32
CA SER A 190 24.32 3.63 21.61
C SER A 190 25.17 4.19 20.46
N TYR A 191 26.49 4.08 20.57
CA TYR A 191 27.43 4.49 19.54
C TYR A 191 28.75 3.74 19.71
N HIS A 192 29.51 3.65 18.62
CA HIS A 192 30.85 3.08 18.65
C HIS A 192 31.84 4.05 19.36
N PRO A 193 32.78 3.58 20.20
CA PRO A 193 33.74 4.46 20.90
C PRO A 193 34.57 5.37 19.98
N ALA A 194 34.93 4.88 18.79
CA ALA A 194 35.63 5.67 17.79
C ALA A 194 34.81 6.83 17.20
N ALA A 195 33.48 6.87 17.37
CA ALA A 195 32.61 7.87 16.74
C ALA A 195 33.00 9.32 17.13
N GLN A 196 33.37 9.56 18.38
CA GLN A 196 33.83 10.88 18.84
C GLN A 196 35.14 11.29 18.16
N LEU A 197 36.08 10.35 18.02
CA LEU A 197 37.35 10.56 17.34
C LEU A 197 37.11 10.87 15.85
N THR A 198 36.22 10.11 15.19
CA THR A 198 35.84 10.35 13.79
C THR A 198 35.20 11.73 13.61
N ALA A 199 34.27 12.12 14.48
CA ALA A 199 33.61 13.42 14.43
C ALA A 199 34.63 14.56 14.57
N LYS A 200 35.51 14.48 15.58
CA LYS A 200 36.57 15.47 15.80
C LYS A 200 37.48 15.60 14.59
N TYR A 201 37.88 14.47 13.99
CA TYR A 201 38.70 14.47 12.77
C TYR A 201 37.96 15.15 11.61
N CYS A 202 36.70 14.80 11.36
CA CYS A 202 35.92 15.39 10.26
C CYS A 202 35.73 16.91 10.43
N ILE A 203 35.41 17.37 11.65
CA ILE A 203 35.29 18.81 11.95
C ILE A 203 36.60 19.53 11.65
N GLN A 204 37.72 19.01 12.16
CA GLN A 204 39.04 19.60 11.92
C GLN A 204 39.41 19.63 10.44
N GLN A 205 39.09 18.59 9.66
CA GLN A 205 39.34 18.59 8.22
C GLN A 205 38.50 19.65 7.50
N ILE A 206 37.23 19.79 7.88
CA ILE A 206 36.35 20.80 7.28
C ILE A 206 36.82 22.23 7.62
N GLU A 207 37.16 22.49 8.88
CA GLU A 207 37.60 23.82 9.35
C GLU A 207 38.95 24.24 8.74
N LYS A 208 39.88 23.31 8.57
CA LYS A 208 41.19 23.59 7.95
C LYS A 208 41.09 24.10 6.52
N CYS A 209 40.10 23.64 5.76
CA CYS A 209 39.93 24.03 4.37
C CYS A 209 39.32 25.44 4.20
N GLY A 210 38.74 26.03 5.26
CA GLY A 210 38.41 27.46 5.34
C GLY A 210 37.48 28.05 4.26
N GLY A 211 36.92 27.25 3.36
CA GLY A 211 36.04 27.70 2.27
C GLY A 211 36.74 28.41 1.10
N THR A 212 38.06 28.56 1.08
CA THR A 212 38.79 29.23 -0.01
C THR A 212 39.71 28.27 -0.77
N GLY A 213 39.40 28.06 -2.06
CA GLY A 213 40.25 27.38 -3.04
C GLY A 213 40.21 25.85 -3.00
N GLU A 214 39.46 25.24 -3.92
CA GLU A 214 39.29 23.78 -4.12
C GLU A 214 39.00 22.97 -2.84
N ALA A 215 37.78 23.12 -2.33
CA ALA A 215 37.24 22.39 -1.17
C ALA A 215 37.03 20.87 -1.40
N LEU A 216 37.89 20.20 -2.16
CA LEU A 216 37.80 18.77 -2.48
C LEU A 216 37.84 17.91 -1.20
N ASP A 217 38.73 18.24 -0.26
CA ASP A 217 38.83 17.53 1.02
C ASP A 217 37.57 17.72 1.88
N THR A 218 36.97 18.92 1.85
CA THR A 218 35.67 19.19 2.48
C THR A 218 34.57 18.34 1.84
N LEU A 219 34.48 18.31 0.51
CA LEU A 219 33.48 17.50 -0.21
C LEU A 219 33.66 16.00 0.07
N HIS A 220 34.90 15.53 0.12
CA HIS A 220 35.22 14.15 0.47
C HIS A 220 34.85 13.82 1.92
N THR A 221 35.05 14.74 2.85
CA THR A 221 34.63 14.58 4.25
C THR A 221 33.11 14.59 4.39
N LEU A 222 32.40 15.48 3.68
CA LEU A 222 30.94 15.51 3.64
C LEU A 222 30.35 14.23 3.04
N ALA A 223 30.99 13.68 2.00
CA ALA A 223 30.59 12.41 1.39
C ALA A 223 30.65 11.24 2.39
N LEU A 224 31.68 11.19 3.26
CA LEU A 224 31.73 10.22 4.35
C LEU A 224 30.66 10.51 5.40
N LEU A 225 30.53 11.77 5.84
CA LEU A 225 29.58 12.16 6.88
C LEU A 225 28.15 11.82 6.51
N LYS A 226 27.77 11.91 5.23
CA LYS A 226 26.47 11.47 4.72
C LYS A 226 26.10 10.05 5.19
N ASP A 227 27.09 9.17 5.24
CA ASP A 227 26.90 7.77 5.63
C ASP A 227 27.10 7.52 7.12
N ILE A 228 27.80 8.37 7.87
CA ILE A 228 28.16 8.05 9.28
C ILE A 228 27.58 9.00 10.32
N LEU A 229 27.07 10.16 9.93
CA LEU A 229 26.67 11.22 10.85
C LEU A 229 25.64 10.72 11.88
N ALA A 230 24.64 9.93 11.45
CA ALA A 230 23.61 9.31 12.30
C ALA A 230 24.16 8.43 13.46
N GLN A 231 25.43 8.02 13.41
CA GLN A 231 26.07 7.15 14.41
C GLN A 231 26.79 7.94 15.51
N PHE A 232 26.88 9.26 15.40
CA PHE A 232 27.63 10.07 16.36
C PHE A 232 26.84 10.31 17.66
N PRO A 233 27.51 10.41 18.82
CA PRO A 233 26.88 10.85 20.06
C PRO A 233 26.31 12.26 19.91
N LEU A 234 25.30 12.60 20.72
CA LEU A 234 24.57 13.87 20.65
C LEU A 234 25.46 15.13 20.54
N ASN A 235 26.49 15.25 21.38
CA ASN A 235 27.37 16.42 21.35
C ASN A 235 28.19 16.51 20.05
N SER A 236 28.74 15.39 19.61
CA SER A 236 29.51 15.31 18.36
C SER A 236 28.63 15.51 17.14
N MET A 237 27.41 14.97 17.16
CA MET A 237 26.37 15.21 16.16
C MET A 237 26.09 16.70 16.02
N LYS A 238 25.81 17.37 17.14
CA LYS A 238 25.53 18.82 17.19
C LYS A 238 26.68 19.62 16.58
N SER A 239 27.92 19.41 17.04
CA SER A 239 29.08 20.14 16.52
C SER A 239 29.36 19.87 15.03
N CYS A 240 29.13 18.65 14.55
CA CYS A 240 29.22 18.34 13.12
C CYS A 240 28.16 19.11 12.32
N CYS A 241 26.89 19.12 12.77
CA CYS A 241 25.83 19.86 12.10
C CYS A 241 26.08 21.37 12.09
N GLU A 242 26.52 21.97 13.21
CA GLU A 242 26.90 23.38 13.27
C GLU A 242 28.04 23.72 12.29
N THR A 243 29.04 22.83 12.21
CA THR A 243 30.15 22.98 11.26
C THR A 243 29.67 22.90 9.82
N ILE A 244 28.81 21.93 9.48
CA ILE A 244 28.23 21.77 8.15
C ILE A 244 27.43 23.03 7.78
N LEU A 245 26.52 23.48 8.65
CA LEU A 245 25.70 24.67 8.40
C LEU A 245 26.56 25.92 8.19
N ARG A 246 27.55 26.15 9.07
CA ARG A 246 28.51 27.26 8.91
C ARG A 246 29.30 27.18 7.60
N MET A 247 29.61 25.99 7.10
CA MET A 247 30.28 25.86 5.80
C MET A 247 29.36 26.19 4.62
N MET A 248 28.07 25.90 4.74
CA MET A 248 27.09 26.21 3.71
C MET A 248 26.90 27.72 3.51
N THR A 249 27.29 28.57 4.48
CA THR A 249 27.21 30.05 4.33
C THR A 249 28.35 30.64 3.49
N LEU A 250 29.43 29.89 3.24
CA LEU A 250 30.62 30.39 2.53
C LEU A 250 30.48 30.39 0.99
N SER A 251 29.24 30.30 0.48
CA SER A 251 28.84 30.52 -0.93
C SER A 251 29.41 29.59 -2.02
N ASN A 252 29.95 28.42 -1.67
CA ASN A 252 30.27 27.38 -2.65
C ASN A 252 29.07 26.45 -2.89
N VAL A 253 28.46 26.52 -4.08
CA VAL A 253 27.25 25.76 -4.46
C VAL A 253 27.40 24.24 -4.24
N MET A 254 28.59 23.68 -4.53
CA MET A 254 28.85 22.24 -4.35
C MET A 254 28.92 21.85 -2.87
N VAL A 255 29.54 22.70 -2.04
CA VAL A 255 29.60 22.47 -0.59
C VAL A 255 28.21 22.57 0.03
N THR A 256 27.40 23.55 -0.39
CA THR A 256 26.01 23.69 0.04
C THR A 256 25.18 22.46 -0.33
N SER A 257 25.31 21.97 -1.57
CA SER A 257 24.63 20.76 -2.04
C SER A 257 25.06 19.52 -1.25
N CYS A 258 26.37 19.30 -1.08
CA CYS A 258 26.86 18.16 -0.30
C CYS A 258 26.48 18.24 1.18
N GLY A 259 26.51 19.44 1.78
CA GLY A 259 26.05 19.66 3.16
C GLY A 259 24.57 19.29 3.32
N MET A 260 23.73 19.72 2.38
CA MET A 260 22.32 19.32 2.32
C MET A 260 22.17 17.80 2.20
N GLN A 261 22.93 17.14 1.32
CA GLN A 261 22.92 15.68 1.19
C GLN A 261 23.41 14.95 2.47
N THR A 262 24.35 15.54 3.21
CA THR A 262 24.81 15.00 4.49
C THR A 262 23.69 15.04 5.53
N LEU A 263 22.99 16.18 5.66
CA LEU A 263 21.84 16.31 6.55
C LEU A 263 20.68 15.40 6.12
N TYR A 264 20.44 15.28 4.81
CA TYR A 264 19.50 14.29 4.25
C TYR A 264 19.83 12.89 4.74
N GLY A 265 21.08 12.46 4.53
CA GLY A 265 21.57 11.13 4.89
C GLY A 265 21.41 10.87 6.39
N MET A 266 21.68 11.87 7.23
CA MET A 266 21.46 11.78 8.67
C MET A 266 19.99 11.47 8.99
N PHE A 267 19.03 12.26 8.49
CA PHE A 267 17.60 12.02 8.79
C PHE A 267 17.09 10.70 8.22
N VAL A 268 17.51 10.31 7.00
CA VAL A 268 17.13 9.03 6.39
C VAL A 268 17.61 7.82 7.20
N ASN A 269 18.79 7.92 7.80
CA ASN A 269 19.34 6.85 8.66
C ASN A 269 18.69 6.80 10.05
N LYS A 270 17.65 7.62 10.33
CA LYS A 270 16.79 7.47 11.51
C LYS A 270 17.57 7.41 12.84
N PRO A 271 18.38 8.43 13.19
CA PRO A 271 19.23 8.45 14.39
C PRO A 271 18.42 8.20 15.67
N LYS A 272 18.97 7.47 16.65
CA LYS A 272 18.27 7.22 17.91
C LYS A 272 18.13 8.53 18.72
N PRO A 273 17.20 8.63 19.68
CA PRO A 273 17.09 9.78 20.57
C PRO A 273 18.39 10.12 21.32
N SER A 274 19.23 9.11 21.60
CA SER A 274 20.56 9.30 22.21
C SER A 274 21.60 9.92 21.28
N ASN A 275 21.38 9.88 19.96
CA ASN A 275 22.23 10.50 18.94
C ASN A 275 21.69 11.86 18.50
N LEU A 276 20.36 12.01 18.44
CA LEU A 276 19.67 13.24 18.02
C LEU A 276 18.38 13.40 18.82
N SER A 277 18.32 14.42 19.70
CA SER A 277 17.09 14.74 20.45
C SER A 277 16.05 15.43 19.56
N ALA A 278 14.79 15.42 20.00
CA ALA A 278 13.70 16.08 19.28
C ALA A 278 13.93 17.60 19.17
N GLU A 279 14.43 18.23 20.23
CA GLU A 279 14.72 19.67 20.28
C GLU A 279 15.85 20.03 19.30
N LEU A 280 16.93 19.25 19.27
CA LEU A 280 18.02 19.50 18.33
C LEU A 280 17.55 19.29 16.89
N ASN A 281 16.75 18.27 16.61
CA ASN A 281 16.15 18.07 15.29
C ASN A 281 15.29 19.29 14.88
N ALA A 282 14.44 19.80 15.78
CA ALA A 282 13.61 20.97 15.52
C ALA A 282 14.44 22.25 15.32
N GLN A 283 15.54 22.42 16.05
CA GLN A 283 16.49 23.51 15.86
C GLN A 283 17.18 23.42 14.48
N LEU A 284 17.57 22.22 14.04
CA LEU A 284 18.17 22.01 12.72
C LEU A 284 17.19 22.34 11.59
N ILE A 285 15.93 21.88 11.68
CA ILE A 285 14.86 22.27 10.75
C ILE A 285 14.71 23.80 10.71
N THR A 286 14.74 24.45 11.88
CA THR A 286 14.57 25.89 11.98
C THR A 286 15.74 26.64 11.33
N ALA A 287 16.97 26.20 11.58
CA ALA A 287 18.18 26.78 10.98
C ALA A 287 18.22 26.58 9.46
N MET A 288 17.70 25.46 8.96
CA MET A 288 17.67 25.15 7.53
C MET A 288 16.86 26.14 6.68
N TYR A 289 15.91 26.87 7.26
CA TYR A 289 15.18 27.91 6.52
C TYR A 289 16.08 29.06 6.07
N ASP A 290 17.15 29.36 6.81
CA ASP A 290 18.12 30.41 6.44
C ASP A 290 18.95 30.02 5.20
N TYR A 291 18.88 28.73 4.81
CA TYR A 291 19.55 28.16 3.64
C TYR A 291 18.56 27.79 2.53
N GLN A 292 17.35 28.32 2.56
CA GLN A 292 16.37 28.13 1.48
C GLN A 292 16.94 28.70 0.16
N PRO A 293 17.08 27.88 -0.90
CA PRO A 293 17.63 28.34 -2.17
C PRO A 293 16.68 29.29 -2.91
N SER A 294 17.20 29.93 -3.97
CA SER A 294 16.38 30.71 -4.89
C SER A 294 15.37 29.83 -5.61
N GLU A 295 14.18 30.37 -5.90
CA GLU A 295 13.13 29.70 -6.69
C GLU A 295 13.53 29.46 -8.16
N ASN A 296 14.65 30.04 -8.59
CA ASN A 296 15.23 29.78 -9.91
C ASN A 296 16.12 28.53 -9.93
N ASP A 297 16.60 28.07 -8.77
CA ASP A 297 17.58 27.01 -8.65
C ASP A 297 16.90 25.66 -8.38
N VAL A 298 16.49 24.97 -9.45
CA VAL A 298 15.70 23.73 -9.38
C VAL A 298 16.37 22.65 -8.51
N GLN A 299 17.64 22.32 -8.77
CA GLN A 299 18.31 21.22 -8.06
C GLN A 299 18.53 21.52 -6.57
N PRO A 300 19.09 22.69 -6.18
CA PRO A 300 19.18 23.08 -4.78
C PRO A 300 17.84 23.13 -4.07
N MET A 301 16.80 23.72 -4.68
CA MET A 301 15.48 23.82 -4.07
C MET A 301 14.88 22.43 -3.81
N ARG A 302 14.99 21.51 -4.78
CA ARG A 302 14.56 20.11 -4.59
C ARG A 302 15.32 19.40 -3.47
N ALA A 303 16.64 19.62 -3.36
CA ALA A 303 17.43 19.06 -2.28
C ALA A 303 17.00 19.63 -0.92
N TRP A 304 16.75 20.94 -0.83
CA TRP A 304 16.24 21.59 0.38
C TRP A 304 14.88 21.00 0.80
N LEU A 305 13.92 20.91 -0.13
CA LEU A 305 12.61 20.30 0.11
C LEU A 305 12.72 18.85 0.61
N ALA A 306 13.61 18.05 0.00
CA ALA A 306 13.82 16.66 0.39
C ALA A 306 14.39 16.53 1.82
N VAL A 307 15.31 17.41 2.23
CA VAL A 307 15.84 17.39 3.60
C VAL A 307 14.81 17.91 4.58
N MET A 308 14.06 18.95 4.24
CA MET A 308 12.97 19.45 5.08
C MET A 308 11.91 18.36 5.31
N GLU A 309 11.52 17.63 4.26
CA GLU A 309 10.63 16.46 4.35
C GLU A 309 11.19 15.43 5.35
N LYS A 310 12.41 14.92 5.13
CA LYS A 310 13.00 13.89 6.01
C LYS A 310 13.27 14.39 7.43
N GLY A 311 13.58 15.67 7.61
CA GLY A 311 13.71 16.30 8.92
C GLY A 311 12.42 16.23 9.73
N HIS A 312 11.27 16.55 9.13
CA HIS A 312 9.96 16.49 9.80
C HIS A 312 9.49 15.04 10.02
N LEU A 313 9.74 14.13 9.07
CA LEU A 313 9.47 12.70 9.27
C LEU A 313 10.29 12.15 10.46
N ASN A 314 11.57 12.53 10.54
CA ASN A 314 12.40 12.16 11.67
C ASN A 314 11.92 12.78 12.99
N LEU A 315 11.49 14.04 12.95
CA LEU A 315 10.94 14.73 14.13
C LEU A 315 9.68 14.04 14.65
N THR A 316 8.76 13.65 13.77
CA THR A 316 7.52 12.94 14.15
C THR A 316 7.83 11.69 14.96
N ARG A 317 8.83 10.91 14.54
CA ARG A 317 9.26 9.71 15.25
C ARG A 317 9.84 9.99 16.64
N LEU A 318 10.45 11.17 16.84
CA LEU A 318 11.07 11.56 18.10
C LEU A 318 10.06 12.25 19.04
N ASP A 319 9.28 13.19 18.51
CA ASP A 319 8.22 13.93 19.19
C ASP A 319 7.18 14.42 18.16
N GLU A 320 6.00 13.77 18.18
CA GLU A 320 4.90 14.08 17.28
C GLU A 320 4.31 15.49 17.50
N LYS A 321 4.18 15.92 18.76
CA LYS A 321 3.58 17.22 19.10
C LYS A 321 4.48 18.36 18.64
N LEU A 322 5.78 18.22 18.88
CA LEU A 322 6.77 19.18 18.40
C LEU A 322 6.74 19.23 16.87
N CYS A 323 6.70 18.09 16.18
CA CYS A 323 6.58 18.07 14.71
C CYS A 323 5.36 18.87 14.22
N ILE A 324 4.16 18.57 14.74
CA ILE A 324 2.92 19.25 14.34
C ILE A 324 3.02 20.77 14.53
N SER A 325 3.72 21.25 15.57
CA SER A 325 3.91 22.69 15.79
C SER A 325 4.81 23.36 14.75
N HIS A 326 5.72 22.62 14.09
CA HIS A 326 6.66 23.11 13.09
C HIS A 326 6.12 23.05 11.64
N LEU A 327 5.15 22.17 11.36
CA LEU A 327 4.56 22.01 10.02
C LEU A 327 3.99 23.29 9.38
N PRO A 328 3.36 24.24 10.10
CA PRO A 328 2.79 25.43 9.47
C PRO A 328 3.81 26.28 8.72
N ARG A 329 5.05 26.37 9.22
CA ARG A 329 6.13 27.12 8.57
C ARG A 329 6.57 26.44 7.28
N LEU A 330 6.61 25.10 7.28
CA LEU A 330 6.92 24.32 6.08
C LEU A 330 5.86 24.57 5.01
N PHE A 331 4.58 24.44 5.37
CA PHE A 331 3.45 24.69 4.47
C PHE A 331 3.48 26.10 3.88
N SER A 332 3.76 27.11 4.70
CA SER A 332 3.88 28.49 4.22
C SER A 332 5.00 28.63 3.18
N SER A 333 6.16 28.00 3.43
CA SER A 333 7.33 28.08 2.53
C SER A 333 7.11 27.29 1.24
N THR A 334 6.51 26.10 1.33
CA THR A 334 6.19 25.28 0.15
C THR A 334 5.08 25.88 -0.70
N MET A 335 4.15 26.64 -0.09
CA MET A 335 3.17 27.43 -0.85
C MET A 335 3.85 28.52 -1.69
N THR A 336 4.90 29.17 -1.19
CA THR A 336 5.69 30.10 -2.02
C THR A 336 6.35 29.37 -3.18
N CYS A 337 6.92 28.17 -2.96
CA CYS A 337 7.50 27.35 -4.03
C CYS A 337 6.50 26.97 -5.13
N LEU A 338 5.19 26.93 -4.83
CA LEU A 338 4.16 26.68 -5.84
C LEU A 338 3.95 27.85 -6.82
N LEU A 339 4.45 29.05 -6.51
CA LEU A 339 4.42 30.21 -7.42
C LEU A 339 5.56 30.19 -8.44
N SER A 340 6.51 29.25 -8.32
CA SER A 340 7.62 29.13 -9.27
C SER A 340 7.14 28.73 -10.68
N ASP A 341 7.75 29.32 -11.70
CA ASP A 341 7.52 28.95 -13.10
C ASP A 341 8.13 27.57 -13.47
N LYS A 342 8.86 26.93 -12.55
CA LYS A 342 9.51 25.64 -12.78
C LYS A 342 8.64 24.49 -12.25
N SER A 343 8.12 23.67 -13.17
CA SER A 343 7.27 22.52 -12.84
C SER A 343 7.92 21.52 -11.87
N ASP A 344 9.24 21.35 -11.94
CA ASP A 344 9.98 20.46 -11.04
C ASP A 344 9.95 20.94 -9.59
N ILE A 345 9.97 22.25 -9.36
CA ILE A 345 9.90 22.85 -8.02
C ILE A 345 8.47 22.75 -7.49
N THR A 346 7.47 23.12 -8.29
CA THR A 346 6.07 23.07 -7.87
C THR A 346 5.63 21.64 -7.57
N SER A 347 6.02 20.67 -8.40
CA SER A 347 5.77 19.25 -8.18
C SER A 347 6.46 18.73 -6.90
N ALA A 348 7.74 19.08 -6.69
CA ALA A 348 8.47 18.70 -5.48
C ALA A 348 7.83 19.30 -4.21
N ALA A 349 7.43 20.57 -4.23
CA ALA A 349 6.76 21.23 -3.10
C ALA A 349 5.41 20.58 -2.77
N ALA A 350 4.59 20.30 -3.79
CA ALA A 350 3.33 19.58 -3.63
C ALA A 350 3.54 18.16 -3.08
N LYS A 351 4.55 17.44 -3.57
CA LYS A 351 4.93 16.11 -3.05
C LYS A 351 5.33 16.19 -1.58
N THR A 352 6.20 17.12 -1.19
CA THR A 352 6.63 17.28 0.20
C THR A 352 5.45 17.56 1.14
N MET A 353 4.51 18.43 0.75
CA MET A 353 3.29 18.66 1.55
C MET A 353 2.44 17.39 1.69
N LYS A 354 2.23 16.64 0.61
CA LYS A 354 1.46 15.38 0.62
C LYS A 354 2.13 14.32 1.51
N ASP A 355 3.44 14.13 1.38
CA ASP A 355 4.16 13.11 2.15
C ASP A 355 4.20 13.43 3.63
N VAL A 356 4.38 14.70 3.99
CA VAL A 356 4.33 15.15 5.39
C VAL A 356 2.93 15.01 5.99
N LEU A 357 1.86 15.25 5.23
CA LEU A 357 0.50 14.94 5.71
C LEU A 357 0.34 13.45 5.99
N LYS A 358 0.77 12.60 5.06
CA LYS A 358 0.63 11.15 5.19
C LYS A 358 1.46 10.57 6.33
N GLU A 359 2.73 10.95 6.43
CA GLU A 359 3.68 10.35 7.35
C GLU A 359 3.74 11.05 8.72
N CYS A 360 3.45 12.36 8.78
CA CYS A 360 3.53 13.12 10.03
C CYS A 360 2.17 13.37 10.69
N VAL A 361 1.09 13.49 9.92
CA VAL A 361 -0.23 13.89 10.46
C VAL A 361 -1.14 12.68 10.64
N THR A 362 -1.15 11.70 9.73
CA THR A 362 -1.99 10.50 9.84
C THR A 362 -1.82 9.75 11.16
N PRO A 363 -0.59 9.47 11.65
CA PRO A 363 -0.41 8.72 12.90
C PRO A 363 -1.02 9.41 14.13
N VAL A 364 -1.20 10.74 14.06
CA VAL A 364 -1.68 11.58 15.16
C VAL A 364 -3.02 12.24 14.89
N ALA A 365 -3.80 11.73 13.93
CA ALA A 365 -5.06 12.33 13.53
C ALA A 365 -6.07 12.46 14.69
N ASP A 366 -6.13 11.48 15.60
CA ASP A 366 -6.98 11.52 16.79
C ASP A 366 -6.50 12.57 17.81
N SER A 367 -5.19 12.67 18.03
CA SER A 367 -4.58 13.71 18.89
C SER A 367 -4.82 15.11 18.31
N VAL A 368 -4.74 15.25 16.99
CA VAL A 368 -5.07 16.49 16.27
C VAL A 368 -6.54 16.86 16.45
N LYS A 369 -7.45 15.90 16.37
CA LYS A 369 -8.88 16.14 16.64
C LYS A 369 -9.10 16.69 18.04
N HIS A 370 -8.53 16.05 19.05
CA HIS A 370 -8.63 16.54 20.42
C HIS A 370 -8.07 17.96 20.56
N LEU A 371 -6.92 18.25 19.93
CA LEU A 371 -6.34 19.59 19.91
C LEU A 371 -7.26 20.63 19.26
N VAL A 372 -7.93 20.27 18.16
CA VAL A 372 -8.88 21.14 17.45
C VAL A 372 -10.15 21.36 18.27
N ASP A 373 -10.71 20.32 18.88
CA ASP A 373 -11.96 20.38 19.65
C ASP A 373 -11.80 21.14 20.97
N THR A 374 -10.62 21.07 21.61
CA THR A 374 -10.32 21.75 22.88
C THR A 374 -9.76 23.16 22.73
N ALA A 375 -9.41 23.57 21.51
CA ALA A 375 -8.87 24.89 21.25
C ALA A 375 -9.92 25.98 21.57
N PRO A 376 -9.55 27.07 22.28
CA PRO A 376 -10.43 28.20 22.50
C PRO A 376 -11.03 28.70 21.17
N SER A 377 -12.32 29.06 21.18
CA SER A 377 -13.00 29.54 19.99
C SER A 377 -12.24 30.71 19.36
N GLY A 378 -11.87 30.56 18.08
CA GLY A 378 -11.08 31.56 17.32
C GLY A 378 -9.56 31.41 17.40
N SER A 379 -9.02 30.50 18.23
CA SER A 379 -7.59 30.21 18.26
C SER A 379 -7.18 29.29 17.11
N ALA A 380 -6.15 29.70 16.34
CA ALA A 380 -5.64 28.92 15.22
C ALA A 380 -4.59 27.91 15.68
N THR A 381 -4.99 26.64 15.83
CA THR A 381 -4.05 25.52 16.04
C THR A 381 -3.07 25.40 14.85
N PRO A 382 -1.96 24.66 14.98
CA PRO A 382 -1.03 24.45 13.86
C PRO A 382 -1.73 23.93 12.60
N ILE A 383 -2.68 23.01 12.74
CA ILE A 383 -3.45 22.46 11.62
C ILE A 383 -4.35 23.51 10.96
N HIS A 384 -4.97 24.42 11.73
CA HIS A 384 -5.71 25.55 11.15
C HIS A 384 -4.81 26.44 10.29
N LYS A 385 -3.57 26.69 10.74
CA LYS A 385 -2.59 27.49 9.97
C LYS A 385 -2.19 26.78 8.66
N MET A 386 -2.01 25.46 8.69
CA MET A 386 -1.72 24.66 7.49
C MET A 386 -2.86 24.72 6.48
N VAL A 387 -4.11 24.48 6.93
CA VAL A 387 -5.29 24.54 6.05
C VAL A 387 -5.47 25.94 5.47
N LYS A 388 -5.29 27.00 6.28
CA LYS A 388 -5.35 28.38 5.81
C LYS A 388 -4.25 28.70 4.78
N ALA A 389 -3.03 28.17 4.97
CA ALA A 389 -1.95 28.35 4.01
C ALA A 389 -2.32 27.74 2.64
N VAL A 390 -2.84 26.51 2.62
CA VAL A 390 -3.26 25.86 1.37
C VAL A 390 -4.52 26.49 0.77
N GLU A 391 -5.41 27.04 1.60
CA GLU A 391 -6.59 27.79 1.12
C GLU A 391 -6.20 29.02 0.29
N SER A 392 -5.09 29.67 0.61
CA SER A 392 -4.55 30.75 -0.25
C SER A 392 -4.18 30.27 -1.66
N GLY A 393 -3.87 28.97 -1.79
CA GLY A 393 -3.62 28.25 -3.04
C GLY A 393 -4.81 28.19 -4.00
N LEU A 394 -6.02 28.50 -3.53
CA LEU A 394 -7.23 28.55 -4.35
C LEU A 394 -7.46 29.93 -4.98
N SER A 395 -6.60 30.92 -4.68
CA SER A 395 -6.66 32.24 -5.32
C SER A 395 -6.09 32.22 -6.74
N TYR A 396 -6.40 33.26 -7.53
CA TYR A 396 -6.01 33.35 -8.93
C TYR A 396 -4.50 33.32 -9.16
N GLN A 397 -3.68 33.81 -8.22
CA GLN A 397 -2.21 33.79 -8.38
C GLN A 397 -1.62 32.38 -8.52
N PHE A 398 -2.37 31.34 -8.12
CA PHE A 398 -1.99 29.93 -8.24
C PHE A 398 -2.68 29.21 -9.40
N HIS A 399 -3.29 29.93 -10.35
CA HIS A 399 -4.12 29.33 -11.39
C HIS A 399 -3.39 28.28 -12.25
N SER A 400 -2.06 28.42 -12.42
CA SER A 400 -1.22 27.48 -13.19
C SER A 400 -0.96 26.15 -12.46
N VAL A 401 -1.19 26.11 -11.15
CA VAL A 401 -0.89 24.98 -10.26
C VAL A 401 -2.10 24.51 -9.45
N TRP A 402 -3.32 24.98 -9.76
CA TRP A 402 -4.53 24.54 -9.08
C TRP A 402 -4.69 23.01 -9.06
N GLY A 403 -4.29 22.31 -10.12
CA GLY A 403 -4.25 20.85 -10.13
C GLY A 403 -3.41 20.25 -8.99
N LEU A 404 -2.24 20.84 -8.67
CA LEU A 404 -1.41 20.42 -7.53
C LEU A 404 -2.04 20.79 -6.18
N VAL A 405 -2.64 21.98 -6.07
CA VAL A 405 -3.35 22.41 -4.85
C VAL A 405 -4.51 21.47 -4.53
N LEU A 406 -5.28 21.06 -5.54
CA LEU A 406 -6.37 20.10 -5.39
C LEU A 406 -5.87 18.72 -4.96
N GLN A 407 -4.73 18.26 -5.48
CA GLN A 407 -4.11 17.01 -5.00
C GLN A 407 -3.67 17.09 -3.53
N ILE A 408 -3.24 18.27 -3.06
CA ILE A 408 -2.91 18.46 -1.63
C ILE A 408 -4.20 18.38 -0.80
N TYR A 409 -5.30 18.97 -1.26
CA TYR A 409 -6.60 18.85 -0.62
C TYR A 409 -7.12 17.40 -0.57
N THR A 410 -6.95 16.62 -1.65
CA THR A 410 -7.24 15.19 -1.65
C THR A 410 -6.58 14.47 -0.47
N VAL A 411 -5.29 14.75 -0.22
CA VAL A 411 -4.55 14.16 0.90
C VAL A 411 -5.02 14.72 2.25
N PHE A 412 -5.34 16.01 2.35
CA PHE A 412 -5.95 16.56 3.58
C PHE A 412 -7.27 15.86 3.94
N PHE A 413 -8.14 15.63 2.96
CA PHE A 413 -9.42 14.94 3.20
C PHE A 413 -9.19 13.48 3.57
N GLU A 414 -8.26 12.79 2.93
CA GLU A 414 -7.86 11.41 3.28
C GLU A 414 -7.38 11.33 4.74
N VAL A 415 -6.54 12.25 5.19
CA VAL A 415 -5.87 12.19 6.50
C VAL A 415 -6.76 12.72 7.63
N LEU A 416 -7.44 13.84 7.43
CA LEU A 416 -8.16 14.58 8.48
C LEU A 416 -9.67 14.69 8.23
N GLY A 417 -10.19 14.28 7.08
CA GLY A 417 -11.59 14.50 6.71
C GLY A 417 -12.58 13.86 7.68
N LYS A 418 -12.31 12.63 8.13
CA LYS A 418 -13.16 11.94 9.11
C LYS A 418 -13.10 12.59 10.50
N GLN A 419 -11.92 13.04 10.90
CA GLN A 419 -11.66 13.48 12.26
C GLN A 419 -12.03 14.94 12.50
N CYS A 420 -11.75 15.81 11.53
CA CYS A 420 -11.91 17.25 11.62
C CYS A 420 -12.70 17.83 10.41
N PRO A 421 -13.90 17.31 10.06
CA PRO A 421 -14.60 17.72 8.83
C PRO A 421 -14.92 19.22 8.80
N LYS A 422 -15.25 19.81 9.95
CA LYS A 422 -15.60 21.24 10.08
C LYS A 422 -14.47 22.18 9.66
N LEU A 423 -13.21 21.74 9.78
CA LEU A 423 -12.04 22.53 9.40
C LEU A 423 -12.04 22.90 7.91
N PHE A 424 -12.60 22.03 7.07
CA PHE A 424 -12.54 22.17 5.63
C PHE A 424 -13.76 22.84 5.01
N LYS A 425 -14.76 23.25 5.80
CA LYS A 425 -16.02 23.81 5.29
C LYS A 425 -15.80 24.97 4.32
N LYS A 426 -14.93 25.91 4.69
CA LYS A 426 -14.59 27.07 3.85
C LYS A 426 -13.81 26.67 2.60
N SER A 427 -12.84 25.77 2.74
CA SER A 427 -12.06 25.26 1.61
C SER A 427 -12.93 24.53 0.59
N LEU A 428 -13.89 23.70 1.03
CA LEU A 428 -14.83 23.03 0.14
C LEU A 428 -15.67 24.04 -0.67
N GLN A 429 -16.16 25.10 0.00
CA GLN A 429 -16.89 26.17 -0.69
C GLN A 429 -16.01 26.85 -1.74
N SER A 430 -14.80 27.26 -1.36
CA SER A 430 -13.84 27.88 -2.29
C SER A 430 -13.48 26.98 -3.47
N ILE A 431 -13.31 25.67 -3.25
CA ILE A 431 -13.05 24.70 -4.33
C ILE A 431 -14.23 24.64 -5.29
N VAL A 432 -15.47 24.54 -4.81
CA VAL A 432 -16.64 24.46 -5.69
C VAL A 432 -16.89 25.78 -6.43
N ASP A 433 -16.69 26.92 -5.78
CA ASP A 433 -16.80 28.24 -6.40
C ASP A 433 -15.80 28.41 -7.56
N LEU A 434 -14.60 27.82 -7.45
CA LEU A 434 -13.65 27.79 -8.56
C LEU A 434 -14.20 27.03 -9.78
N ARG A 435 -14.91 25.93 -9.57
CA ARG A 435 -15.51 25.15 -10.67
C ARG A 435 -16.64 25.91 -11.36
N ASP A 436 -17.40 26.68 -10.60
CA ASP A 436 -18.50 27.52 -11.07
C ASP A 436 -17.98 28.68 -11.97
N SER A 437 -16.66 28.95 -11.97
CA SER A 437 -16.03 29.92 -12.86
C SER A 437 -15.99 29.47 -14.34
N SER A 438 -16.23 30.40 -15.26
CA SER A 438 -16.49 30.12 -16.68
C SER A 438 -15.32 29.49 -17.48
N ARG A 439 -14.10 29.45 -16.95
CA ARG A 439 -12.90 28.90 -17.63
C ARG A 439 -11.98 28.07 -16.72
N PHE A 440 -12.56 27.32 -15.78
CA PHE A 440 -11.77 26.43 -14.93
C PHE A 440 -11.25 25.20 -15.68
N ALA A 441 -9.92 25.02 -15.70
CA ALA A 441 -9.24 23.98 -16.49
C ALA A 441 -9.16 22.61 -15.79
N TYR A 442 -9.08 22.57 -14.46
CA TYR A 442 -8.76 21.36 -13.68
C TYR A 442 -10.00 20.62 -13.16
N LYS A 443 -11.04 20.51 -13.99
CA LYS A 443 -12.33 19.95 -13.58
C LYS A 443 -12.20 18.51 -13.07
N ALA A 444 -11.34 17.70 -13.68
CA ALA A 444 -11.14 16.30 -13.28
C ALA A 444 -10.47 16.18 -11.91
N GLU A 445 -9.43 16.97 -11.66
CA GLU A 445 -8.73 17.01 -10.37
C GLU A 445 -9.65 17.53 -9.26
N LEU A 446 -10.52 18.48 -9.58
CA LEU A 446 -11.50 19.02 -8.65
C LEU A 446 -12.58 18.01 -8.32
N ASP A 447 -13.17 17.37 -9.34
CA ASP A 447 -14.17 16.32 -9.18
C ASP A 447 -13.57 15.16 -8.34
N HIS A 448 -12.29 14.84 -8.53
CA HIS A 448 -11.55 13.90 -7.69
C HIS A 448 -11.38 14.39 -6.24
N ALA A 449 -10.98 15.65 -6.02
CA ALA A 449 -10.82 16.21 -4.67
C ALA A 449 -12.15 16.22 -3.89
N ILE A 450 -13.25 16.60 -4.53
CA ILE A 450 -14.60 16.55 -3.93
C ILE A 450 -15.04 15.10 -3.71
N GLY A 451 -14.72 14.18 -4.63
CA GLY A 451 -14.92 12.75 -4.43
C GLY A 451 -14.21 12.24 -3.18
N CYS A 452 -12.95 12.61 -2.98
CA CYS A 452 -12.19 12.28 -1.76
C CYS A 452 -12.83 12.91 -0.51
N ALA A 453 -13.29 14.16 -0.57
CA ALA A 453 -14.04 14.76 0.53
C ALA A 453 -15.29 13.93 0.88
N VAL A 454 -16.09 13.53 -0.11
CA VAL A 454 -17.28 12.69 0.11
C VAL A 454 -16.91 11.34 0.74
N ARG A 455 -15.83 10.71 0.28
CA ARG A 455 -15.38 9.40 0.75
C ARG A 455 -14.91 9.40 2.21
N TYR A 456 -14.17 10.44 2.61
CA TYR A 456 -13.52 10.47 3.93
C TYR A 456 -14.24 11.35 4.96
N MET A 457 -14.96 12.40 4.55
CA MET A 457 -15.78 13.25 5.43
C MET A 457 -17.23 12.79 5.50
N GLY A 458 -17.69 12.06 4.48
CA GLY A 458 -19.09 11.67 4.31
C GLY A 458 -19.90 12.71 3.53
N PRO A 459 -20.89 12.26 2.73
CA PRO A 459 -21.72 13.13 1.89
C PRO A 459 -22.48 14.20 2.69
N ARG A 460 -22.89 13.89 3.93
CA ARG A 460 -23.58 14.85 4.81
C ARG A 460 -22.74 16.09 5.10
N GLN A 461 -21.50 15.90 5.55
CA GLN A 461 -20.60 16.99 5.89
C GLN A 461 -20.24 17.83 4.66
N VAL A 462 -20.06 17.18 3.51
CA VAL A 462 -19.79 17.87 2.23
C VAL A 462 -21.00 18.69 1.80
N LEU A 463 -22.22 18.17 1.87
CA LEU A 463 -23.44 18.88 1.46
C LEU A 463 -23.88 19.97 2.44
N GLU A 464 -23.53 19.86 3.73
CA GLU A 464 -23.67 20.94 4.71
C GLU A 464 -22.69 22.10 4.43
N ALA A 465 -21.54 21.81 3.81
CA ALA A 465 -20.57 22.81 3.37
C ALA A 465 -20.96 23.42 2.01
N VAL A 466 -21.31 22.56 1.05
CA VAL A 466 -21.64 22.92 -0.33
C VAL A 466 -22.95 22.26 -0.73
N PRO A 467 -24.09 22.96 -0.58
CA PRO A 467 -25.39 22.42 -0.97
C PRO A 467 -25.48 22.19 -2.48
N LEU A 468 -26.26 21.18 -2.89
CA LEU A 468 -26.54 20.90 -4.31
C LEU A 468 -27.27 22.05 -4.99
N ASN A 469 -28.02 22.88 -4.25
CA ASN A 469 -28.91 23.90 -4.81
C ASN A 469 -29.89 23.35 -5.86
N ILE A 470 -30.26 22.07 -5.74
CA ILE A 470 -31.33 21.42 -6.51
C ILE A 470 -32.35 20.96 -5.49
N THR A 471 -33.41 21.75 -5.32
CA THR A 471 -34.38 21.58 -4.23
C THR A 471 -35.73 21.10 -4.70
N GLY A 472 -36.01 21.20 -6.00
CA GLY A 472 -37.33 20.97 -6.59
C GLY A 472 -38.25 22.20 -6.51
N ASP A 473 -37.81 23.33 -5.95
CA ASP A 473 -38.56 24.58 -5.91
C ASP A 473 -37.73 25.71 -6.51
N ASN A 474 -38.29 26.42 -7.50
CA ASN A 474 -37.63 27.56 -8.16
C ASN A 474 -36.19 27.26 -8.61
N ASP A 475 -35.92 26.02 -9.05
CA ASP A 475 -34.59 25.63 -9.48
C ASP A 475 -34.23 26.29 -10.82
N ASP A 476 -32.94 26.57 -11.00
CA ASP A 476 -32.38 26.76 -12.34
C ASP A 476 -32.42 25.43 -13.10
N TYR A 477 -33.16 25.37 -14.21
CA TYR A 477 -33.30 24.18 -15.04
C TYR A 477 -32.00 23.73 -15.73
N ASN A 478 -30.92 24.53 -15.67
CA ASN A 478 -29.58 24.12 -16.07
C ASN A 478 -28.85 23.30 -14.99
N PHE A 479 -29.37 23.26 -13.76
CA PHE A 479 -28.83 22.50 -12.62
C PHE A 479 -27.31 22.61 -12.50
N PRO A 480 -26.76 23.80 -12.20
CA PRO A 480 -25.32 24.07 -12.31
C PRO A 480 -24.43 23.15 -11.46
N ARG A 481 -24.96 22.58 -10.37
CA ARG A 481 -24.26 21.65 -9.47
C ARG A 481 -24.64 20.18 -9.66
N SER A 482 -25.37 19.84 -10.71
CA SER A 482 -25.73 18.44 -11.03
C SER A 482 -24.51 17.53 -11.21
N TRP A 483 -23.36 18.08 -11.60
CA TRP A 483 -22.09 17.37 -11.69
C TRP A 483 -21.63 16.74 -10.37
N MET A 484 -22.05 17.27 -9.22
CA MET A 484 -21.69 16.70 -7.91
C MET A 484 -22.38 15.34 -7.69
N ILE A 485 -23.51 15.09 -8.33
CA ILE A 485 -24.29 13.86 -8.14
C ILE A 485 -23.50 12.61 -8.58
N PRO A 486 -22.94 12.52 -9.81
CA PRO A 486 -22.09 11.40 -10.18
C PRO A 486 -20.81 11.31 -9.34
N VAL A 487 -20.22 12.44 -8.93
CA VAL A 487 -19.06 12.45 -8.02
C VAL A 487 -19.40 11.82 -6.67
N ILE A 488 -20.54 12.19 -6.08
CA ILE A 488 -21.04 11.59 -4.85
C ILE A 488 -21.28 10.09 -5.06
N ARG A 489 -21.98 9.71 -6.14
CA ARG A 489 -22.31 8.31 -6.46
C ARG A 489 -21.09 7.39 -6.41
N GLU A 490 -19.99 7.83 -6.99
CA GLU A 490 -18.78 7.01 -7.15
C GLU A 490 -17.93 6.94 -5.87
N ASN A 491 -18.15 7.85 -4.91
CA ASN A 491 -17.28 8.00 -3.75
C ASN A 491 -17.95 7.73 -2.39
N VAL A 492 -19.28 7.69 -2.32
CA VAL A 492 -19.97 7.37 -1.06
C VAL A 492 -19.68 5.94 -0.61
N CYS A 493 -19.16 5.82 0.61
CA CYS A 493 -19.07 4.61 1.40
C CYS A 493 -18.83 4.97 2.87
N ASN A 494 -18.93 4.01 3.79
CA ASN A 494 -18.65 4.21 5.22
C ASN A 494 -19.40 5.41 5.84
N THR A 495 -20.70 5.53 5.56
CA THR A 495 -21.52 6.70 5.93
C THR A 495 -22.86 6.29 6.58
N GLU A 496 -23.57 7.27 7.12
CA GLU A 496 -24.92 7.15 7.66
C GLU A 496 -25.95 6.83 6.55
N LEU A 497 -26.56 5.64 6.58
CA LEU A 497 -27.72 5.27 5.77
C LEU A 497 -28.93 6.14 6.11
N GLY A 498 -29.06 6.55 7.37
CA GLY A 498 -30.11 7.46 7.83
C GLY A 498 -30.10 8.81 7.10
N PHE A 499 -28.92 9.28 6.66
CA PHE A 499 -28.82 10.50 5.87
C PHE A 499 -29.49 10.36 4.48
N PHE A 500 -29.34 9.20 3.84
CA PHE A 500 -30.04 8.94 2.56
C PHE A 500 -31.56 9.01 2.75
N THR A 501 -32.05 8.42 3.83
CA THR A 501 -33.48 8.40 4.16
C THR A 501 -34.04 9.78 4.48
N SER A 502 -33.28 10.63 5.16
CA SER A 502 -33.74 11.96 5.60
C SER A 502 -33.53 13.06 4.55
N TYR A 503 -32.56 12.91 3.65
CA TYR A 503 -32.22 13.95 2.66
C TYR A 503 -32.58 13.53 1.23
N PHE A 504 -32.04 12.42 0.74
CA PHE A 504 -32.16 12.05 -0.68
C PHE A 504 -33.51 11.42 -1.05
N LEU A 505 -34.12 10.63 -0.17
CA LEU A 505 -35.44 10.04 -0.44
C LEU A 505 -36.56 11.08 -0.60
N PRO A 506 -36.72 12.07 0.32
CA PRO A 506 -37.69 13.14 0.14
C PRO A 506 -37.44 13.94 -1.13
N LEU A 507 -36.18 14.20 -1.45
CA LEU A 507 -35.78 14.92 -2.66
C LEU A 507 -36.15 14.14 -3.93
N ALA A 508 -35.90 12.82 -3.96
CA ALA A 508 -36.29 11.95 -5.06
C ALA A 508 -37.81 11.91 -5.26
N ALA A 509 -38.59 11.86 -4.18
CA ALA A 509 -40.05 11.92 -4.23
C ALA A 509 -40.54 13.25 -4.81
N LYS A 510 -39.91 14.36 -4.43
CA LYS A 510 -40.23 15.69 -4.95
C LYS A 510 -39.89 15.83 -6.43
N PHE A 511 -38.74 15.33 -6.88
CA PHE A 511 -38.39 15.31 -8.31
C PHE A 511 -39.38 14.47 -9.12
N ARG A 512 -39.84 13.33 -8.59
CA ARG A 512 -40.91 12.55 -9.22
C ARG A 512 -42.19 13.37 -9.39
N GLN A 513 -42.60 14.09 -8.36
CA GLN A 513 -43.79 14.95 -8.40
C GLN A 513 -43.63 16.05 -9.46
N ARG A 514 -42.49 16.75 -9.47
CA ARG A 514 -42.21 17.80 -10.48
C ARG A 514 -42.17 17.27 -11.90
N ALA A 515 -41.64 16.06 -12.11
CA ALA A 515 -41.66 15.42 -13.43
C ALA A 515 -43.10 15.17 -13.92
N LEU A 516 -44.00 14.71 -13.04
CA LEU A 516 -45.41 14.50 -13.36
C LEU A 516 -46.14 15.82 -13.65
N GLU A 517 -45.94 16.86 -12.83
CA GLU A 517 -46.52 18.20 -13.03
C GLU A 517 -46.07 18.84 -14.35
N ALA A 518 -44.79 18.72 -14.69
CA ALA A 518 -44.24 19.23 -15.95
C ALA A 518 -44.81 18.49 -17.17
N THR A 519 -45.09 17.19 -17.04
CA THR A 519 -45.74 16.39 -18.08
C THR A 519 -47.19 16.81 -18.30
N GLN A 520 -47.90 17.21 -17.23
CA GLN A 520 -49.27 17.71 -17.31
C GLN A 520 -49.38 19.11 -17.92
N THR A 521 -48.29 19.89 -17.87
CA THR A 521 -48.21 21.27 -18.38
C THR A 521 -47.48 21.38 -19.73
N ASP A 522 -47.31 20.25 -20.44
CA ASP A 522 -46.59 20.12 -21.72
C ASP A 522 -45.13 20.61 -21.73
N ASN A 523 -44.50 20.75 -20.55
CA ASN A 523 -43.09 21.11 -20.43
C ASN A 523 -42.18 19.87 -20.38
N ILE A 524 -42.13 19.16 -21.51
CA ILE A 524 -41.48 17.84 -21.64
C ILE A 524 -40.00 17.85 -21.23
N VAL A 525 -39.26 18.91 -21.57
CA VAL A 525 -37.82 19.01 -21.27
C VAL A 525 -37.58 19.04 -19.76
N VAL A 526 -38.32 19.88 -19.05
CA VAL A 526 -38.25 19.99 -17.59
C VAL A 526 -38.70 18.68 -16.93
N GLY A 527 -39.75 18.05 -17.46
CA GLY A 527 -40.22 16.75 -17.00
C GLY A 527 -39.14 15.67 -17.06
N LYS A 528 -38.47 15.53 -18.21
CA LYS A 528 -37.36 14.58 -18.41
C LYS A 528 -36.14 14.88 -17.54
N SER A 529 -35.83 16.16 -17.31
CA SER A 529 -34.72 16.55 -16.44
C SER A 529 -34.97 16.12 -14.98
N TYR A 530 -36.18 16.36 -14.46
CA TYR A 530 -36.53 15.90 -13.09
C TYR A 530 -36.66 14.38 -12.99
N GLU A 531 -37.13 13.69 -14.04
CA GLU A 531 -37.11 12.23 -14.10
C GLU A 531 -35.66 11.69 -14.03
N THR A 532 -34.74 12.31 -14.76
CA THR A 532 -33.31 11.96 -14.70
C THR A 532 -32.72 12.20 -13.31
N LEU A 533 -33.01 13.35 -12.69
CA LEU A 533 -32.55 13.65 -11.33
C LEU A 533 -33.10 12.67 -10.30
N GLN A 534 -34.39 12.32 -10.40
CA GLN A 534 -35.02 11.31 -9.55
C GLN A 534 -34.27 9.98 -9.64
N HIS A 535 -33.95 9.54 -10.86
CA HIS A 535 -33.16 8.34 -11.10
C HIS A 535 -31.76 8.41 -10.48
N GLN A 536 -31.08 9.54 -10.65
CA GLN A 536 -29.75 9.74 -10.09
C GLN A 536 -29.75 9.72 -8.56
N MET A 537 -30.79 10.23 -7.89
CA MET A 537 -30.90 10.14 -6.43
C MET A 537 -30.92 8.67 -5.98
N TRP A 538 -31.70 7.82 -6.64
CA TRP A 538 -31.74 6.38 -6.35
C TRP A 538 -30.43 5.67 -6.66
N ALA A 539 -29.71 6.09 -7.71
CA ALA A 539 -28.39 5.56 -8.05
C ALA A 539 -27.31 5.85 -6.98
N LEU A 540 -27.55 6.77 -6.04
CA LEU A 540 -26.66 6.99 -4.90
C LEU A 540 -26.82 5.91 -3.81
N LEU A 541 -27.99 5.27 -3.70
CA LEU A 541 -28.34 4.33 -2.64
C LEU A 541 -27.29 3.21 -2.45
N PRO A 542 -26.77 2.55 -3.51
CA PRO A 542 -25.77 1.50 -3.32
C PRO A 542 -24.47 2.01 -2.66
N GLY A 543 -24.13 3.29 -2.79
CA GLY A 543 -23.01 3.90 -2.08
C GLY A 543 -23.26 3.97 -0.58
N PHE A 544 -24.44 4.44 -0.18
CA PHE A 544 -24.88 4.51 1.23
C PHE A 544 -25.00 3.13 1.88
N CYS A 545 -25.30 2.11 1.08
CA CYS A 545 -25.34 0.72 1.52
C CYS A 545 -23.97 0.03 1.58
N ASN A 546 -22.88 0.70 1.16
CA ASN A 546 -21.52 0.18 1.25
C ASN A 546 -20.90 0.52 2.60
N LYS A 547 -20.99 -0.43 3.55
CA LYS A 547 -20.52 -0.31 4.95
C LYS A 547 -21.21 0.83 5.73
N PRO A 548 -22.55 0.85 5.83
CA PRO A 548 -23.26 1.86 6.61
C PRO A 548 -22.87 1.86 8.09
N THR A 549 -22.69 3.04 8.68
CA THR A 549 -22.26 3.20 10.09
C THR A 549 -23.38 3.10 11.13
N ASP A 550 -24.63 3.14 10.68
CA ASP A 550 -25.87 3.22 11.49
C ASP A 550 -26.91 2.19 11.03
N LEU A 551 -26.45 1.03 10.54
CA LEU A 551 -27.30 0.04 9.87
C LEU A 551 -28.46 -0.42 10.76
N VAL A 552 -28.19 -0.76 12.01
CA VAL A 552 -29.18 -1.30 12.96
C VAL A 552 -30.29 -0.28 13.23
N GLN A 553 -29.93 1.01 13.32
CA GLN A 553 -30.86 2.10 13.60
C GLN A 553 -31.69 2.47 12.37
N SER A 554 -31.06 2.46 11.19
CA SER A 554 -31.63 3.06 9.97
C SER A 554 -32.33 2.07 9.04
N PHE A 555 -31.96 0.77 9.04
CA PHE A 555 -32.48 -0.18 8.06
C PHE A 555 -34.00 -0.38 8.15
N LYS A 556 -34.55 -0.47 9.38
CA LYS A 556 -35.99 -0.60 9.60
C LYS A 556 -36.79 0.54 8.97
N GLY A 557 -36.26 1.76 8.99
CA GLY A 557 -36.91 2.94 8.42
C GLY A 557 -37.03 2.90 6.89
N ILE A 558 -36.05 2.30 6.21
CA ILE A 558 -36.00 2.27 4.75
C ILE A 558 -36.52 0.95 4.15
N ALA A 559 -36.51 -0.16 4.89
CA ALA A 559 -36.80 -1.50 4.37
C ALA A 559 -38.15 -1.61 3.64
N LYS A 560 -39.22 -1.03 4.19
CA LYS A 560 -40.55 -1.03 3.52
C LYS A 560 -40.51 -0.30 2.18
N ILE A 561 -39.83 0.84 2.13
CA ILE A 561 -39.69 1.66 0.91
C ILE A 561 -38.93 0.87 -0.15
N LEU A 562 -37.86 0.17 0.22
CA LEU A 562 -37.10 -0.67 -0.71
C LEU A 562 -37.95 -1.83 -1.26
N GLY A 563 -38.77 -2.47 -0.41
CA GLY A 563 -39.68 -3.54 -0.85
C GLY A 563 -40.69 -3.04 -1.88
N THR A 564 -41.34 -1.90 -1.60
CA THR A 564 -42.26 -1.24 -2.53
C THR A 564 -41.56 -0.83 -3.83
N ALA A 565 -40.34 -0.28 -3.76
CA ALA A 565 -39.57 0.11 -4.94
C ALA A 565 -39.24 -1.09 -5.83
N ILE A 566 -38.82 -2.23 -5.27
CA ILE A 566 -38.55 -3.45 -6.04
C ILE A 566 -39.81 -3.97 -6.73
N ASN A 567 -40.94 -4.00 -6.01
CA ASN A 567 -42.18 -4.55 -6.52
C ASN A 567 -42.77 -3.67 -7.63
N ASP A 568 -42.92 -2.38 -7.36
CA ASP A 568 -43.76 -1.48 -8.16
C ASP A 568 -42.97 -0.71 -9.23
N HIS A 569 -41.65 -0.55 -9.07
CA HIS A 569 -40.83 0.32 -9.92
C HIS A 569 -39.72 -0.48 -10.63
N SER A 570 -40.02 -1.02 -11.82
CA SER A 570 -39.10 -1.86 -12.59
C SER A 570 -37.75 -1.18 -12.90
N ASN A 571 -37.77 0.13 -13.14
CA ASN A 571 -36.62 0.97 -13.41
C ASN A 571 -35.68 1.18 -12.20
N LEU A 572 -36.14 0.93 -10.97
CA LEU A 572 -35.33 1.08 -9.74
C LEU A 572 -34.77 -0.26 -9.21
N ARG A 573 -35.25 -1.39 -9.73
CA ARG A 573 -34.93 -2.73 -9.21
C ARG A 573 -33.42 -2.98 -9.09
N MET A 574 -32.64 -2.60 -10.11
CA MET A 574 -31.19 -2.84 -10.12
C MET A 574 -30.47 -2.14 -8.97
N GLU A 575 -30.77 -0.86 -8.76
CA GLU A 575 -30.14 -0.07 -7.70
C GLU A 575 -30.54 -0.58 -6.31
N VAL A 576 -31.82 -0.89 -6.11
CA VAL A 576 -32.29 -1.38 -4.82
C VAL A 576 -31.73 -2.77 -4.51
N MET A 577 -31.71 -3.68 -5.47
CA MET A 577 -31.13 -5.02 -5.26
C MET A 577 -29.62 -4.96 -5.03
N SER A 578 -28.89 -4.12 -5.76
CA SER A 578 -27.46 -3.86 -5.51
C SER A 578 -27.22 -3.36 -4.08
N SER A 579 -28.07 -2.45 -3.63
CA SER A 579 -28.05 -1.88 -2.27
C SER A 579 -28.29 -2.94 -1.20
N LEU A 580 -29.30 -3.80 -1.39
CA LEU A 580 -29.59 -4.91 -0.48
C LEU A 580 -28.43 -5.90 -0.39
N ARG A 581 -27.83 -6.28 -1.53
CA ARG A 581 -26.67 -7.19 -1.52
C ARG A 581 -25.49 -6.60 -0.74
N LYS A 582 -25.20 -5.31 -0.88
CA LYS A 582 -24.15 -4.63 -0.10
C LYS A 582 -24.45 -4.61 1.40
N ILE A 583 -25.69 -4.31 1.79
CA ILE A 583 -26.13 -4.35 3.20
C ILE A 583 -25.96 -5.76 3.76
N ILE A 584 -26.43 -6.79 3.06
CA ILE A 584 -26.37 -8.18 3.53
C ILE A 584 -24.90 -8.61 3.69
N ASN A 585 -24.08 -8.35 2.68
CA ASN A 585 -22.65 -8.69 2.70
C ASN A 585 -21.91 -8.02 3.86
N HIS A 586 -22.23 -6.76 4.15
CA HIS A 586 -21.68 -6.07 5.32
C HIS A 586 -22.25 -6.62 6.63
N SER A 587 -23.56 -6.88 6.71
CA SER A 587 -24.21 -7.33 7.94
C SER A 587 -23.65 -8.65 8.47
N MET A 588 -23.11 -9.50 7.59
CA MET A 588 -22.48 -10.77 7.98
C MET A 588 -21.20 -10.60 8.81
N THR A 589 -20.63 -9.40 8.90
CA THR A 589 -19.45 -9.15 9.76
C THR A 589 -19.80 -8.91 11.23
N GLU A 590 -21.06 -8.59 11.55
CA GLU A 590 -21.52 -8.22 12.89
C GLU A 590 -22.87 -8.87 13.22
N GLU A 591 -22.96 -9.64 14.30
CA GLU A 591 -24.15 -10.47 14.57
C GLU A 591 -25.43 -9.64 14.81
N GLU A 592 -25.31 -8.45 15.42
CA GLU A 592 -26.44 -7.52 15.60
C GLU A 592 -26.99 -7.03 14.26
N SER A 593 -26.08 -6.60 13.37
CA SER A 593 -26.40 -6.16 12.01
C SER A 593 -27.04 -7.29 11.20
N LYS A 594 -26.47 -8.50 11.25
CA LYS A 594 -27.04 -9.69 10.60
C LYS A 594 -28.45 -9.97 11.09
N THR A 595 -28.66 -9.96 12.40
CA THR A 595 -29.96 -10.22 13.03
C THR A 595 -31.00 -9.17 12.61
N GLU A 596 -30.62 -7.89 12.54
CA GLU A 596 -31.53 -6.82 12.13
C GLU A 596 -31.96 -6.96 10.67
N VAL A 597 -31.03 -7.23 9.76
CA VAL A 597 -31.33 -7.41 8.33
C VAL A 597 -32.14 -8.68 8.08
N ALA A 598 -31.81 -9.78 8.78
CA ALA A 598 -32.47 -11.09 8.65
C ALA A 598 -33.98 -11.03 8.95
N LYS A 599 -34.43 -10.16 9.88
CA LYS A 599 -35.85 -9.97 10.21
C LYS A 599 -36.71 -9.61 9.00
N PHE A 600 -36.12 -9.01 7.97
CA PHE A 600 -36.81 -8.56 6.77
C PHE A 600 -36.77 -9.58 5.63
N ALA A 601 -36.06 -10.71 5.77
CA ALA A 601 -36.02 -11.77 4.76
C ALA A 601 -37.43 -12.28 4.39
N LYS A 602 -38.32 -12.41 5.39
CA LYS A 602 -39.73 -12.80 5.19
C LYS A 602 -40.54 -11.84 4.31
N ASN A 603 -40.10 -10.59 4.18
CA ASN A 603 -40.76 -9.57 3.37
C ASN A 603 -40.13 -9.49 1.96
N PHE A 604 -38.79 -9.57 1.86
CA PHE A 604 -38.08 -9.41 0.60
C PHE A 604 -38.06 -10.68 -0.26
N LEU A 605 -37.85 -11.87 0.34
CA LEU A 605 -37.78 -13.12 -0.42
C LEU A 605 -39.04 -13.39 -1.25
N PRO A 606 -40.28 -13.23 -0.73
CA PRO A 606 -41.48 -13.39 -1.54
C PRO A 606 -41.55 -12.46 -2.76
N ILE A 607 -41.14 -11.19 -2.58
CA ILE A 607 -41.10 -10.20 -3.68
C ILE A 607 -40.12 -10.67 -4.76
N LEU A 608 -38.92 -11.09 -4.35
CA LEU A 608 -37.87 -11.57 -5.26
C LEU A 608 -38.29 -12.86 -5.98
N PHE A 609 -38.90 -13.82 -5.28
CA PHE A 609 -39.42 -15.04 -5.91
C PHE A 609 -40.50 -14.74 -6.96
N ASN A 610 -41.42 -13.83 -6.67
CA ASN A 610 -42.45 -13.43 -7.62
C ASN A 610 -41.85 -12.77 -8.87
N ILE A 611 -40.86 -11.89 -8.71
CA ILE A 611 -40.18 -11.25 -9.85
C ILE A 611 -39.36 -12.27 -10.66
N PHE A 612 -38.69 -13.21 -9.98
CA PHE A 612 -37.87 -14.22 -10.67
C PHE A 612 -38.71 -15.21 -11.48
N THR A 613 -39.88 -15.58 -10.95
CA THR A 613 -40.83 -16.52 -11.57
C THR A 613 -41.81 -15.87 -12.55
N ALA A 614 -41.77 -14.54 -12.68
CA ALA A 614 -42.56 -13.83 -13.68
C ALA A 614 -42.13 -14.22 -15.11
N GLU A 615 -43.13 -14.36 -15.98
CA GLU A 615 -42.89 -14.65 -17.39
C GLU A 615 -42.24 -13.45 -18.07
N SER A 616 -41.23 -13.70 -18.89
CA SER A 616 -40.48 -12.67 -19.60
C SER A 616 -40.10 -13.18 -20.99
N ASP A 617 -40.36 -12.39 -22.03
CA ASP A 617 -40.01 -12.75 -23.41
C ASP A 617 -38.49 -12.76 -23.66
N ASN A 618 -37.71 -12.14 -22.77
CA ASN A 618 -36.25 -12.06 -22.87
C ASN A 618 -35.56 -13.13 -22.02
N THR A 619 -34.98 -14.14 -22.69
CA THR A 619 -34.24 -15.24 -22.05
C THR A 619 -32.91 -14.82 -21.41
N LYS A 620 -32.44 -13.59 -21.67
CA LYS A 620 -31.21 -13.00 -21.08
C LYS A 620 -31.52 -11.72 -20.32
N ASP A 621 -32.60 -11.70 -19.55
CA ASP A 621 -32.93 -10.54 -18.72
C ASP A 621 -31.87 -10.34 -17.61
N PRO A 622 -31.06 -9.26 -17.64
CA PRO A 622 -30.07 -8.98 -16.59
C PRO A 622 -30.72 -8.81 -15.21
N VAL A 623 -32.01 -8.44 -15.15
CA VAL A 623 -32.76 -8.32 -13.90
C VAL A 623 -32.93 -9.69 -13.25
N LYS A 624 -33.20 -10.76 -14.01
CA LYS A 624 -33.36 -12.12 -13.45
C LYS A 624 -32.10 -12.62 -12.75
N LEU A 625 -30.92 -12.34 -13.31
CA LEU A 625 -29.65 -12.68 -12.66
C LEU A 625 -29.45 -11.90 -11.36
N ALA A 626 -29.69 -10.59 -11.38
CA ALA A 626 -29.59 -9.75 -10.20
C ALA A 626 -30.58 -10.15 -9.09
N VAL A 627 -31.79 -10.60 -9.45
CA VAL A 627 -32.78 -11.14 -8.51
C VAL A 627 -32.26 -12.42 -7.86
N LEU A 628 -31.78 -13.38 -8.66
CA LEU A 628 -31.27 -14.66 -8.14
C LEU A 628 -30.06 -14.47 -7.21
N GLU A 629 -29.13 -13.57 -7.55
CA GLU A 629 -28.01 -13.21 -6.67
C GLU A 629 -28.49 -12.61 -5.34
N THR A 630 -29.53 -11.77 -5.39
CA THR A 630 -30.10 -11.15 -4.18
C THR A 630 -30.81 -12.18 -3.31
N ILE A 631 -31.51 -13.15 -3.92
CA ILE A 631 -32.08 -14.31 -3.22
C ILE A 631 -30.97 -15.07 -2.49
N LYS A 632 -29.89 -15.43 -3.17
CA LYS A 632 -28.74 -16.14 -2.57
C LYS A 632 -28.17 -15.41 -1.36
N CYS A 633 -27.99 -14.09 -1.45
CA CYS A 633 -27.53 -13.28 -0.31
C CYS A 633 -28.50 -13.37 0.88
N TYR A 634 -29.82 -13.24 0.66
CA TYR A 634 -30.79 -13.34 1.76
C TYR A 634 -30.85 -14.72 2.39
N LEU A 635 -30.72 -15.79 1.60
CA LEU A 635 -30.73 -17.16 2.11
C LEU A 635 -29.57 -17.42 3.09
N GLN A 636 -28.43 -16.74 2.95
CA GLN A 636 -27.29 -16.83 3.88
C GLN A 636 -27.59 -16.30 5.28
N ILE A 637 -28.54 -15.37 5.41
CA ILE A 637 -28.86 -14.71 6.68
C ILE A 637 -30.27 -15.03 7.19
N ALA A 638 -31.11 -15.65 6.37
CA ALA A 638 -32.48 -15.98 6.72
C ALA A 638 -32.55 -17.11 7.76
N ASP A 639 -33.63 -17.11 8.56
CA ASP A 639 -33.93 -18.20 9.48
C ASP A 639 -34.17 -19.52 8.71
N MET A 640 -33.58 -20.62 9.19
CA MET A 640 -33.66 -21.91 8.50
C MET A 640 -35.09 -22.46 8.41
N ASN A 641 -35.96 -22.19 9.39
CA ASN A 641 -37.36 -22.61 9.33
C ASN A 641 -38.14 -21.80 8.30
N LEU A 642 -37.80 -20.52 8.15
CA LEU A 642 -38.35 -19.67 7.10
C LEU A 642 -37.95 -20.18 5.70
N VAL A 643 -36.65 -20.47 5.48
CA VAL A 643 -36.19 -21.01 4.19
C VAL A 643 -36.84 -22.36 3.88
N SER A 644 -36.92 -23.22 4.90
CA SER A 644 -37.65 -24.48 4.86
C SER A 644 -39.12 -24.32 4.42
N THR A 645 -39.82 -23.33 4.96
CA THR A 645 -41.21 -23.03 4.57
C THR A 645 -41.32 -22.52 3.13
N PHE A 646 -40.32 -21.79 2.63
CA PHE A 646 -40.28 -21.37 1.23
C PHE A 646 -39.98 -22.52 0.28
N CYS A 647 -39.09 -23.44 0.67
CA CYS A 647 -38.82 -24.67 -0.05
C CYS A 647 -40.09 -25.52 -0.19
N ASP A 648 -40.87 -25.71 0.89
CA ASP A 648 -42.13 -26.46 0.85
C ASP A 648 -43.10 -25.87 -0.19
N LYS A 649 -43.27 -24.53 -0.19
CA LYS A 649 -44.10 -23.82 -1.18
C LYS A 649 -43.54 -23.91 -2.60
N CYS A 650 -42.22 -23.95 -2.74
CA CYS A 650 -41.56 -24.10 -4.03
C CYS A 650 -41.83 -25.50 -4.62
N THR A 651 -41.71 -26.55 -3.80
CA THR A 651 -41.98 -27.93 -4.20
C THR A 651 -43.46 -28.16 -4.50
N GLU A 652 -44.38 -27.61 -3.69
CA GLU A 652 -45.83 -27.66 -3.97
C GLU A 652 -46.15 -27.07 -5.35
N LYS A 653 -45.55 -25.92 -5.70
CA LYS A 653 -45.72 -25.29 -7.02
C LYS A 653 -45.09 -26.07 -8.18
N LEU A 654 -44.03 -26.85 -7.92
CA LEU A 654 -43.41 -27.69 -8.95
C LEU A 654 -44.28 -28.90 -9.32
N GLU A 655 -45.10 -29.36 -8.38
CA GLU A 655 -46.03 -30.49 -8.54
C GLU A 655 -47.38 -30.08 -9.17
N GLU A 656 -47.67 -28.78 -9.32
CA GLU A 656 -48.88 -28.28 -9.99
C GLU A 656 -48.96 -28.72 -11.47
N GLU A 657 -50.11 -29.26 -11.90
CA GLU A 657 -50.31 -29.77 -13.27
C GLU A 657 -50.22 -28.68 -14.36
N ASN A 658 -50.60 -27.44 -14.03
CA ASN A 658 -50.75 -26.34 -15.00
C ASN A 658 -49.58 -25.33 -15.03
N ILE A 659 -48.38 -25.73 -14.61
CA ILE A 659 -47.22 -24.83 -14.60
C ILE A 659 -46.50 -24.74 -15.96
N THR A 660 -46.25 -23.51 -16.41
CA THR A 660 -45.55 -23.23 -17.67
C THR A 660 -44.08 -23.69 -17.61
N PRO A 661 -43.47 -24.13 -18.72
CA PRO A 661 -42.08 -24.60 -18.73
C PRO A 661 -41.09 -23.57 -18.18
N SER A 662 -41.25 -22.29 -18.55
CA SER A 662 -40.38 -21.19 -18.08
C SER A 662 -40.48 -21.01 -16.57
N LYS A 663 -41.70 -21.02 -16.02
CA LYS A 663 -41.90 -20.90 -14.57
C LYS A 663 -41.33 -22.09 -13.81
N ARG A 664 -41.48 -23.31 -14.35
CA ARG A 664 -40.87 -24.54 -13.80
C ARG A 664 -39.34 -24.43 -13.77
N HIS A 665 -38.72 -23.90 -14.82
CA HIS A 665 -37.27 -23.66 -14.87
C HIS A 665 -36.82 -22.69 -13.78
N SER A 666 -37.55 -21.60 -13.57
CA SER A 666 -37.25 -20.61 -12.52
C SER A 666 -37.44 -21.17 -11.10
N LEU A 667 -38.48 -21.97 -10.86
CA LEU A 667 -38.67 -22.61 -9.55
C LEU A 667 -37.53 -23.58 -9.22
N LEU A 668 -37.05 -24.36 -10.21
CA LEU A 668 -35.89 -25.23 -10.00
C LEU A 668 -34.62 -24.44 -9.68
N ASP A 669 -34.40 -23.27 -10.30
CA ASP A 669 -33.28 -22.40 -9.93
C ASP A 669 -33.39 -21.89 -8.50
N ILE A 670 -34.59 -21.52 -8.04
CA ILE A 670 -34.82 -21.15 -6.63
C ILE A 670 -34.51 -22.33 -5.71
N ALA A 671 -35.06 -23.51 -6.00
CA ALA A 671 -34.83 -24.72 -5.21
C ALA A 671 -33.33 -25.07 -5.10
N ILE A 672 -32.58 -24.95 -6.20
CA ILE A 672 -31.12 -25.13 -6.20
C ILE A 672 -30.44 -24.18 -5.21
N THR A 673 -30.89 -22.93 -5.12
CA THR A 673 -30.32 -21.95 -4.19
C THR A 673 -30.69 -22.19 -2.73
N GLU A 674 -31.81 -22.85 -2.46
CA GLU A 674 -32.29 -23.16 -1.11
C GLU A 674 -31.62 -24.41 -0.50
N LEU A 675 -31.14 -25.34 -1.33
CA LEU A 675 -30.51 -26.61 -0.92
C LEU A 675 -29.48 -26.50 0.23
N PRO A 676 -28.57 -25.51 0.27
CA PRO A 676 -27.59 -25.42 1.36
C PRO A 676 -28.18 -25.08 2.73
N TYR A 677 -29.44 -24.63 2.78
CA TYR A 677 -30.08 -24.02 3.95
C TYR A 677 -31.32 -24.78 4.46
N ILE A 678 -31.60 -25.97 3.91
CA ILE A 678 -32.74 -26.81 4.26
C ILE A 678 -32.29 -28.14 4.91
N ASP A 679 -33.23 -28.85 5.52
CA ASP A 679 -33.01 -30.12 6.19
C ASP A 679 -33.11 -31.34 5.25
N ASP A 680 -32.63 -32.48 5.74
CA ASP A 680 -32.56 -33.76 5.02
C ASP A 680 -33.90 -34.19 4.39
N LYS A 681 -35.02 -33.97 5.10
CA LYS A 681 -36.36 -34.33 4.61
C LYS A 681 -36.70 -33.63 3.30
N ARG A 682 -36.42 -32.32 3.22
CA ARG A 682 -36.72 -31.50 2.04
C ARG A 682 -35.73 -31.74 0.92
N ILE A 683 -34.46 -32.01 1.25
CA ILE A 683 -33.46 -32.47 0.27
C ILE A 683 -33.94 -33.75 -0.41
N LYS A 684 -34.50 -34.70 0.35
CA LYS A 684 -35.05 -35.95 -0.20
C LYS A 684 -36.23 -35.72 -1.14
N GLN A 685 -37.10 -34.76 -0.84
CA GLN A 685 -38.21 -34.37 -1.74
C GLN A 685 -37.67 -33.78 -3.05
N LEU A 686 -36.73 -32.83 -2.98
CA LEU A 686 -36.10 -32.24 -4.16
C LEU A 686 -35.32 -33.26 -4.99
N TYR A 687 -34.67 -34.23 -4.35
CA TYR A 687 -34.03 -35.35 -5.02
C TYR A 687 -35.05 -36.17 -5.82
N SER A 688 -36.20 -36.51 -5.23
CA SER A 688 -37.26 -37.25 -5.92
C SER A 688 -37.81 -36.49 -7.14
N ILE A 689 -38.06 -35.19 -6.99
CA ILE A 689 -38.48 -34.31 -8.10
C ILE A 689 -37.40 -34.30 -9.20
N ALA A 690 -36.13 -34.10 -8.83
CA ALA A 690 -35.03 -34.08 -9.79
C ALA A 690 -34.93 -35.38 -10.59
N CYS A 691 -35.05 -36.54 -9.92
CA CYS A 691 -35.06 -37.87 -10.53
C CYS A 691 -36.17 -38.04 -11.56
N SER A 692 -37.38 -37.54 -11.28
CA SER A 692 -38.51 -37.60 -12.22
C SER A 692 -38.24 -36.84 -13.52
N TYR A 693 -37.41 -35.79 -13.47
CA TYR A 693 -37.09 -34.92 -14.60
C TYR A 693 -35.82 -35.32 -15.36
N LEU A 694 -35.02 -36.27 -14.86
CA LEU A 694 -33.79 -36.74 -15.53
C LEU A 694 -34.07 -37.33 -16.92
N GLN A 695 -35.25 -37.93 -17.10
CA GLN A 695 -35.70 -38.54 -18.36
C GLN A 695 -36.58 -37.61 -19.21
N SER A 696 -36.69 -36.32 -18.83
CA SER A 696 -37.49 -35.36 -19.59
C SER A 696 -36.87 -35.03 -20.95
N LEU A 697 -37.72 -34.82 -21.96
CA LEU A 697 -37.30 -34.31 -23.28
C LEU A 697 -36.85 -32.85 -23.24
N ASP A 698 -37.23 -32.11 -22.19
CA ASP A 698 -36.76 -30.74 -21.97
C ASP A 698 -35.34 -30.74 -21.41
N LYS A 699 -34.39 -30.38 -22.28
CA LYS A 699 -32.95 -30.30 -21.95
C LYS A 699 -32.66 -29.36 -20.77
N THR A 700 -33.46 -28.31 -20.59
CA THR A 700 -33.27 -27.34 -19.51
C THR A 700 -33.69 -27.93 -18.17
N LEU A 701 -34.80 -28.68 -18.13
CA LEU A 701 -35.20 -29.45 -16.95
C LEU A 701 -34.14 -30.49 -16.60
N GLN A 702 -33.71 -31.28 -17.58
CA GLN A 702 -32.66 -32.29 -17.38
C GLN A 702 -31.37 -31.67 -16.80
N LYS A 703 -30.91 -30.53 -17.34
CA LYS A 703 -29.71 -29.83 -16.85
C LYS A 703 -29.88 -29.31 -15.41
N LYS A 704 -31.03 -28.74 -15.07
CA LYS A 704 -31.31 -28.25 -13.70
C LYS A 704 -31.43 -29.39 -12.70
N SER A 705 -32.02 -30.53 -13.08
CA SER A 705 -32.03 -31.73 -12.24
C SER A 705 -30.62 -32.25 -11.94
N TYR A 706 -29.74 -32.30 -12.95
CA TYR A 706 -28.34 -32.62 -12.70
C TYR A 706 -27.64 -31.60 -11.80
N ARG A 707 -28.01 -30.32 -11.88
CA ARG A 707 -27.48 -29.28 -10.99
C ARG A 707 -27.96 -29.46 -9.53
N ILE A 708 -29.21 -29.88 -9.31
CA ILE A 708 -29.69 -30.27 -7.98
C ILE A 708 -28.84 -31.42 -7.43
N LEU A 709 -28.62 -32.47 -8.23
CA LEU A 709 -27.77 -33.59 -7.84
C LEU A 709 -26.33 -33.14 -7.55
N GLU A 710 -25.78 -32.25 -8.38
CA GLU A 710 -24.45 -31.68 -8.17
C GLU A 710 -24.36 -30.94 -6.82
N GLU A 711 -25.34 -30.10 -6.51
CA GLU A 711 -25.37 -29.30 -5.29
C GLU A 711 -25.58 -30.17 -4.05
N ILE A 712 -26.42 -31.21 -4.13
CA ILE A 712 -26.55 -32.22 -3.07
C ILE A 712 -25.23 -32.93 -2.84
N CYS A 713 -24.56 -33.39 -3.91
CA CYS A 713 -23.32 -34.14 -3.84
C CYS A 713 -22.09 -33.28 -3.51
N SER A 714 -22.12 -31.97 -3.71
CA SER A 714 -21.02 -31.05 -3.33
C SER A 714 -21.30 -30.27 -2.04
N GLY A 715 -22.54 -30.34 -1.55
CA GLY A 715 -23.02 -29.55 -0.43
C GLY A 715 -22.34 -29.91 0.89
N ASN A 716 -21.88 -28.88 1.60
CA ASN A 716 -21.24 -29.02 2.92
C ASN A 716 -22.22 -28.89 4.10
N SER A 717 -23.50 -28.62 3.84
CA SER A 717 -24.54 -28.47 4.87
C SER A 717 -24.76 -29.78 5.62
N ALA A 718 -25.25 -29.69 6.86
CA ALA A 718 -25.57 -30.88 7.66
C ALA A 718 -26.61 -31.77 6.94
N GLY A 719 -27.64 -31.15 6.35
CA GLY A 719 -28.66 -31.86 5.57
C GLY A 719 -28.08 -32.63 4.39
N CYS A 720 -27.22 -32.01 3.57
CA CYS A 720 -26.61 -32.69 2.42
C CYS A 720 -25.74 -33.88 2.86
N LYS A 721 -24.92 -33.70 3.90
CA LYS A 721 -24.05 -34.78 4.42
C LYS A 721 -24.86 -35.97 4.94
N THR A 722 -25.91 -35.70 5.71
CA THR A 722 -26.81 -36.74 6.20
C THR A 722 -27.49 -37.47 5.03
N PHE A 723 -28.04 -36.73 4.07
CA PHE A 723 -28.71 -37.30 2.90
C PHE A 723 -27.80 -38.22 2.09
N ILE A 724 -26.59 -37.76 1.77
CA ILE A 724 -25.60 -38.53 1.01
C ILE A 724 -25.24 -39.81 1.76
N SER A 725 -24.97 -39.73 3.06
CA SER A 725 -24.59 -40.91 3.86
C SER A 725 -25.67 -42.01 3.84
N GLN A 726 -26.94 -41.62 3.74
CA GLN A 726 -28.08 -42.54 3.77
C GLN A 726 -28.49 -43.06 2.39
N ASN A 727 -28.22 -42.32 1.31
CA ASN A 727 -28.78 -42.61 -0.03
C ASN A 727 -27.69 -42.77 -1.12
N LEU A 728 -26.42 -42.96 -0.75
CA LEU A 728 -25.28 -42.99 -1.68
C LEU A 728 -25.44 -44.03 -2.80
N SER A 729 -25.87 -45.25 -2.46
CA SER A 729 -26.07 -46.34 -3.42
C SER A 729 -27.17 -46.02 -4.45
N ASP A 730 -28.26 -45.41 -4.00
CA ASP A 730 -29.38 -45.03 -4.86
C ASP A 730 -29.01 -43.89 -5.81
N ILE A 731 -28.25 -42.91 -5.33
CA ILE A 731 -27.71 -41.81 -6.15
C ILE A 731 -26.79 -42.37 -7.25
N GLN A 732 -25.90 -43.31 -6.91
CA GLN A 732 -25.01 -43.96 -7.88
C GLN A 732 -25.79 -44.70 -8.97
N SER A 733 -26.76 -45.52 -8.58
CA SER A 733 -27.62 -46.26 -9.51
C SER A 733 -28.39 -45.33 -10.45
N THR A 734 -28.96 -44.25 -9.89
CA THR A 734 -29.73 -43.26 -10.64
C THR A 734 -28.86 -42.51 -11.66
N LEU A 735 -27.65 -42.10 -11.25
CA LEU A 735 -26.70 -41.43 -12.15
C LEU A 735 -26.27 -42.36 -13.29
N LEU A 736 -25.88 -43.60 -13.00
CA LEU A 736 -25.48 -44.61 -14.00
C LEU A 736 -26.59 -44.90 -15.01
N THR A 737 -27.83 -45.01 -14.53
CA THR A 737 -29.00 -45.27 -15.40
C THR A 737 -29.30 -44.07 -16.30
N SER A 738 -29.31 -42.85 -15.74
CA SER A 738 -29.63 -41.63 -16.49
C SER A 738 -28.58 -41.23 -17.53
N LEU A 739 -27.31 -41.61 -17.33
CA LEU A 739 -26.22 -41.33 -18.27
C LEU A 739 -26.47 -41.92 -19.67
N SER A 740 -27.13 -43.08 -19.72
CA SER A 740 -27.43 -43.79 -20.98
C SER A 740 -28.46 -43.07 -21.86
N SER A 741 -29.35 -42.27 -21.27
CA SER A 741 -30.46 -41.58 -21.94
C SER A 741 -30.32 -40.05 -22.01
N SER A 742 -29.27 -39.50 -21.39
CA SER A 742 -29.03 -38.05 -21.33
C SER A 742 -28.48 -37.44 -22.63
N SER A 743 -28.89 -36.21 -22.95
CA SER A 743 -28.38 -35.48 -24.12
C SER A 743 -26.91 -35.07 -23.93
N SER A 744 -26.12 -35.00 -25.02
CA SER A 744 -24.68 -34.71 -24.95
C SER A 744 -24.32 -33.40 -24.24
N SER A 745 -25.17 -32.38 -24.34
CA SER A 745 -25.06 -31.07 -23.66
C SER A 745 -25.38 -31.10 -22.17
N SER A 746 -25.98 -32.19 -21.67
CA SER A 746 -26.43 -32.37 -20.28
C SER A 746 -25.61 -33.42 -19.52
N LYS A 747 -24.59 -34.02 -20.15
CA LYS A 747 -23.75 -35.06 -19.55
C LYS A 747 -22.98 -34.51 -18.34
N ALA A 748 -23.41 -34.92 -17.15
CA ALA A 748 -22.93 -34.47 -15.85
C ALA A 748 -21.57 -35.09 -15.45
N VAL A 749 -20.51 -34.83 -16.24
CA VAL A 749 -19.14 -35.27 -15.91
C VAL A 749 -18.68 -34.69 -14.55
N SER A 750 -19.13 -33.48 -14.21
CA SER A 750 -18.86 -32.83 -12.93
C SER A 750 -19.43 -33.62 -11.73
N CYS A 751 -20.71 -34.02 -11.77
CA CYS A 751 -21.35 -34.74 -10.66
C CYS A 751 -20.65 -36.08 -10.34
N ILE A 752 -20.24 -36.82 -11.38
CA ILE A 752 -19.54 -38.10 -11.22
C ILE A 752 -18.17 -37.90 -10.54
N ASN A 753 -17.45 -36.83 -10.90
CA ASN A 753 -16.17 -36.50 -10.28
C ASN A 753 -16.34 -36.09 -8.81
N THR A 754 -17.38 -35.32 -8.49
CA THR A 754 -17.71 -34.93 -7.11
C THR A 754 -18.10 -36.14 -6.25
N VAL A 755 -18.93 -37.05 -6.76
CA VAL A 755 -19.30 -38.29 -6.06
C VAL A 755 -18.07 -39.18 -5.81
N LYS A 756 -17.14 -39.28 -6.78
CA LYS A 756 -15.85 -39.98 -6.58
C LYS A 756 -15.02 -39.34 -5.47
N SER A 757 -14.95 -38.02 -5.41
CA SER A 757 -14.20 -37.30 -4.36
C SER A 757 -14.80 -37.49 -2.96
N GLN A 758 -16.13 -37.52 -2.85
CA GLN A 758 -16.80 -37.79 -1.57
C GLN A 758 -16.70 -39.26 -1.15
N HIS A 759 -16.68 -40.21 -2.08
CA HIS A 759 -16.45 -41.63 -1.78
C HIS A 759 -15.07 -41.88 -1.14
N LEU A 760 -14.03 -41.16 -1.61
CA LEU A 760 -12.69 -41.16 -1.01
C LEU A 760 -12.70 -40.56 0.41
N TYR A 761 -13.48 -39.49 0.62
CA TYR A 761 -13.60 -38.82 1.92
C TYR A 761 -14.35 -39.69 2.94
N CYS A 762 -15.49 -40.29 2.57
CA CYS A 762 -16.23 -41.22 3.44
C CYS A 762 -15.39 -42.46 3.78
N HIS A 763 -14.59 -43.01 2.85
CA HIS A 763 -13.66 -44.09 3.19
C HIS A 763 -12.51 -43.67 4.12
N SER A 764 -12.06 -42.41 4.05
CA SER A 764 -11.01 -41.90 4.96
C SER A 764 -11.50 -41.63 6.40
N VAL A 765 -12.78 -41.28 6.58
CA VAL A 765 -13.37 -40.93 7.88
C VAL A 765 -13.91 -42.17 8.63
N TYR A 766 -14.20 -43.26 7.92
CA TYR A 766 -14.71 -44.52 8.49
C TYR A 766 -13.64 -45.59 8.78
N LEU A 767 -12.35 -45.22 8.79
CA LEU A 767 -11.26 -46.06 9.34
C LEU A 767 -10.72 -45.49 10.67
N PRO A 768 -11.46 -45.54 11.79
CA PRO A 768 -10.83 -45.66 13.09
C PRO A 768 -10.54 -47.14 13.37
N THR A 769 -9.27 -47.44 13.67
CA THR A 769 -8.79 -48.64 14.35
C THR A 769 -8.99 -50.00 13.65
N LEU A 770 -7.94 -50.44 12.95
CA LEU A 770 -7.51 -51.84 13.00
C LEU A 770 -5.97 -51.84 13.18
N PRO A 771 -5.44 -52.51 14.20
CA PRO A 771 -4.00 -52.51 14.47
C PRO A 771 -3.31 -53.52 13.55
N PHE A 772 -2.26 -53.07 12.87
CA PHE A 772 -1.10 -53.89 12.53
C PHE A 772 0.14 -53.01 12.54
#